data_AF-A0A8T6M3X8-F1
#
_entry.id   AF-A0A8T6M3X8-F1
#
_cell.length_a   1.000
_cell.length_b   1.000
_cell.length_c   1.000
_cell.angle_alpha   90.00
_cell.angle_beta   90.00
_cell.angle_gamma   90.00
#
_symmetry.space_group_name_H-M   'P 1'
#
loop_
_entity.id
_entity.type
_entity.pdbx_description
1 polymer ?
#
loop_
_entity_poly.entity_id
_entity_poly.type
_entity_poly.pdbx_seq_one_letter_code
_entity_poly.pdbx_strand_id
1 'polypeptide(L)'
;MIIERIYLKNIRSYAEADFCFSPNITLIQGPVGVGKTTLLMAIGFALFGNSIGRGILSRLLKKDAERGNIIIEIEQNNQKYTISRTIKRKKTQIMQEEAYIITNNKKTILSPTEINARITAILNIKNISSSSPIFYVVQDKIKQILYSNEEERMNMVRDIFNIKKYQQCRENKKYIGRDIGQEIALLKKDVEQLNDIKKQAENLEQEKENLEIKLKKQAASITKLKQIFLDINIKYEKMQKNLGGAEKNKQQLLTLQKNLSFLEKDNNNTKNNILSLDKQIKQMNDSKTKIEIKPAENFALLKIKQNEIHYQKDKLNQQIVKYQTQFEEISKQKNKLLEDIRHQGMLVAETNKKISECQIYIKEVEEKYFRIFGEEVDIEKINRISESRKNLQIENNRLTKEREILKGKEQILNTILKNLEKQRTEISGAKSICPICESILQDSRKTDLLKNININIKNSITELKKINDKIKESETEKDKKTELLKDIESINKELFIIKYNEITELNISIEDLKTKAKNIKNENEEISEKQLWLQEQIKQKHQNTILITKEEKNIVEILEKNKNALLLAEKIKILEEQKEKEKQRYNQTIDEIQKITEGCQKIGVVLQPISITLNEDLKKVQTEKQAMQTEIEGAQYLMGKIEQLMTDIKKDIEKIKRDKINLELQKKVKEQKEQIIYWMDNVFIKILNTIETRVTEEILKNFEVLFRKYFKMLLQNSDFLVEIDQKFTPIFSVDDSVFLFEDLSGGEKTAAALSYYLTLAVLLEKYGISALKGILILDEPTTGFGPEQIQNMQKVFSLLPLKQIIIVSHESDFEKSAQHIIKLCKNNNQSYIVC
;
A
#
# COMPACT_ATOMS: atom_id res chain seq x y z
N MET A 1 28.48 -1.85 33.21
CA MET A 1 29.52 -0.91 32.77
C MET A 1 30.80 -1.10 33.57
N ILE A 2 31.96 -0.90 32.96
CA ILE A 2 33.25 -0.76 33.64
C ILE A 2 33.95 0.47 33.05
N ILE A 3 34.45 1.37 33.90
CA ILE A 3 35.36 2.44 33.49
C ILE A 3 36.77 1.84 33.53
N GLU A 4 37.50 1.89 32.42
CA GLU A 4 38.87 1.35 32.34
C GLU A 4 39.90 2.44 32.57
N ARG A 5 39.69 3.62 31.97
CA ARG A 5 40.67 4.71 32.00
C ARG A 5 39.99 6.07 31.89
N ILE A 6 40.57 7.10 32.51
CA ILE A 6 40.25 8.50 32.23
C ILE A 6 41.52 9.32 32.12
N TYR A 7 41.63 10.08 31.03
CA TYR A 7 42.69 11.02 30.77
C TYR A 7 42.14 12.45 30.88
N LEU A 8 42.82 13.28 31.67
CA LEU A 8 42.47 14.66 31.95
C LEU A 8 43.58 15.58 31.47
N LYS A 9 43.23 16.63 30.74
CA LYS A 9 44.15 17.71 30.34
C LYS A 9 43.55 19.07 30.66
N ASN A 10 44.28 19.89 31.42
CA ASN A 10 43.87 21.22 31.89
C ASN A 10 42.52 21.24 32.65
N ILE A 11 42.31 20.27 33.54
CA ILE A 11 41.10 20.13 34.34
C ILE A 11 41.41 20.47 35.81
N ARG A 12 40.92 21.63 36.27
CA ARG A 12 41.11 22.20 37.61
C ARG A 12 42.57 22.13 38.07
N SER A 13 42.93 21.23 38.99
CA SER A 13 44.30 21.07 39.49
C SER A 13 45.17 20.13 38.65
N TYR A 14 44.60 19.40 37.69
CA TYR A 14 45.34 18.53 36.78
C TYR A 14 45.76 19.29 35.52
N ALA A 15 47.07 19.41 35.30
CA ALA A 15 47.60 19.86 34.00
C ALA A 15 47.48 18.73 32.96
N GLU A 16 47.95 17.55 33.34
CA GLU A 16 47.80 16.30 32.60
C GLU A 16 47.80 15.16 33.61
N ALA A 17 46.83 14.26 33.54
CA ALA A 17 46.73 13.10 34.43
C ALA A 17 45.98 11.96 33.74
N ASP A 18 46.40 10.74 34.04
CA ASP A 18 45.91 9.54 33.39
C ASP A 18 45.66 8.44 34.43
N PHE A 19 44.39 8.12 34.66
CA PHE A 19 43.98 7.20 35.70
C PHE A 19 43.45 5.92 35.08
N CYS A 20 44.02 4.80 35.48
CA CYS A 20 43.48 3.47 35.19
C CYS A 20 42.62 3.00 36.36
N PHE A 21 41.52 2.30 36.06
CA PHE A 21 40.64 1.72 37.06
C PHE A 21 40.61 0.20 36.89
N SER A 22 40.50 -0.51 38.01
CA SER A 22 40.31 -1.95 38.01
C SER A 22 38.81 -2.29 38.04
N PRO A 23 38.41 -3.45 37.50
CA PRO A 23 37.21 -4.14 37.98
C PRO A 23 37.29 -4.31 39.51
N ASN A 24 36.14 -4.33 40.20
CA ASN A 24 35.97 -4.32 41.66
C ASN A 24 36.19 -2.93 42.31
N ILE A 25 36.72 -2.89 43.54
CA ILE A 25 36.79 -1.67 44.37
C ILE A 25 38.08 -0.92 44.06
N THR A 26 37.95 0.29 43.54
CA THR A 26 39.03 1.27 43.39
C THR A 26 38.89 2.37 44.45
N LEU A 27 39.90 2.53 45.30
CA LEU A 27 39.99 3.61 46.28
C LEU A 27 40.86 4.75 45.75
N ILE A 28 40.34 5.97 45.74
CA ILE A 28 41.07 7.19 45.41
C ILE A 28 41.37 7.92 46.73
N GLN A 29 42.65 7.98 47.08
CA GLN A 29 43.13 8.51 48.35
C GLN A 29 44.06 9.70 48.16
N GLY A 30 44.06 10.62 49.11
CA GLY A 30 45.01 11.73 49.16
C GLY A 30 44.53 12.87 50.06
N PRO A 31 45.38 13.88 50.32
CA PRO A 31 45.03 15.00 51.21
C PRO A 31 43.80 15.80 50.75
N VAL A 32 43.23 16.59 51.65
CA VAL A 32 42.15 17.53 51.29
C VAL A 32 42.68 18.54 50.25
N GLY A 33 41.86 18.82 49.22
CA GLY A 33 42.23 19.79 48.17
C GLY A 33 43.22 19.29 47.10
N VAL A 34 43.55 17.99 47.10
CA VAL A 34 44.43 17.35 46.10
C VAL A 34 43.75 17.05 44.76
N GLY A 35 42.43 17.22 44.64
CA GLY A 35 41.72 17.02 43.38
C GLY A 35 40.87 15.75 43.27
N LYS A 36 40.71 14.95 44.34
CA LYS A 36 39.91 13.71 44.34
C LYS A 36 38.49 13.89 43.76
N THR A 37 37.73 14.83 44.31
CA THR A 37 36.39 15.20 43.81
C THR A 37 36.41 15.71 42.37
N THR A 38 37.51 16.30 41.91
CA THR A 38 37.65 16.77 40.52
C THR A 38 37.68 15.59 39.54
N LEU A 39 38.35 14.51 39.91
CA LEU A 39 38.36 13.27 39.12
C LEU A 39 36.93 12.72 38.95
N LEU A 40 36.15 12.64 40.04
CA LEU A 40 34.77 12.17 39.98
C LEU A 40 33.86 13.11 39.18
N MET A 41 34.01 14.44 39.34
CA MET A 41 33.31 15.43 38.52
C MET A 41 33.65 15.28 37.03
N ALA A 42 34.90 14.96 36.70
CA ALA A 42 35.34 14.74 35.32
C ALA A 42 34.77 13.45 34.73
N ILE A 43 34.76 12.35 35.49
CA ILE A 43 34.08 11.09 35.11
C ILE A 43 32.61 11.36 34.83
N GLY A 44 31.93 12.05 35.76
CA GLY A 44 30.55 12.46 35.57
C GLY A 44 30.39 13.23 34.25
N PHE A 45 31.13 14.32 34.07
CA PHE A 45 30.99 15.17 32.89
C PHE A 45 31.27 14.42 31.59
N ALA A 46 32.23 13.51 31.57
CA ALA A 46 32.52 12.68 30.42
C ALA A 46 31.30 11.83 29.98
N LEU A 47 30.60 11.24 30.95
CA LEU A 47 29.43 10.39 30.69
C LEU A 47 28.14 11.19 30.46
N PHE A 48 27.89 12.20 31.28
CA PHE A 48 26.57 12.84 31.39
C PHE A 48 26.54 14.30 30.91
N GLY A 49 27.70 14.87 30.58
CA GLY A 49 27.82 16.25 30.09
C GLY A 49 27.33 17.29 31.11
N ASN A 50 26.71 18.36 30.61
CA ASN A 50 26.23 19.47 31.44
C ASN A 50 25.05 19.12 32.37
N SER A 51 24.43 17.94 32.20
CA SER A 51 23.24 17.53 32.95
C SER A 51 23.49 17.21 34.42
N ILE A 52 24.76 17.08 34.84
CA ILE A 52 25.15 16.80 36.25
C ILE A 52 24.88 17.97 37.18
N GLY A 53 24.91 19.20 36.67
CA GLY A 53 24.69 20.37 37.50
C GLY A 53 25.03 21.67 36.81
N ARG A 54 24.31 22.73 37.20
CA ARG A 54 24.55 24.09 36.70
C ARG A 54 25.98 24.53 37.04
N GLY A 55 26.69 25.07 36.06
CA GLY A 55 28.04 25.59 36.23
C GLY A 55 29.15 24.52 36.32
N ILE A 56 28.89 23.27 35.93
CA ILE A 56 29.93 22.21 35.95
C ILE A 56 31.17 22.57 35.12
N LEU A 57 30.97 23.21 33.96
CA LEU A 57 32.07 23.60 33.05
C LEU A 57 33.05 24.57 33.70
N SER A 58 32.54 25.57 34.45
CA SER A 58 33.39 26.56 35.13
C SER A 58 34.11 25.99 36.34
N ARG A 59 33.59 24.91 36.92
CA ARG A 59 34.23 24.17 38.03
C ARG A 59 35.31 23.20 37.54
N LEU A 60 35.20 22.71 36.30
CA LEU A 60 36.14 21.76 35.71
C LEU A 60 37.32 22.42 34.99
N LEU A 61 37.09 23.48 34.21
CA LEU A 61 38.18 24.08 33.44
C LEU A 61 39.22 24.74 34.37
N LYS A 62 40.51 24.44 34.17
CA LYS A 62 41.60 25.11 34.89
C LYS A 62 41.56 26.63 34.66
N LYS A 63 41.81 27.42 35.71
CA LYS A 63 41.64 28.89 35.68
C LYS A 63 42.43 29.55 34.55
N ASP A 64 43.69 29.15 34.39
CA ASP A 64 44.64 29.75 33.44
C ASP A 64 44.67 29.01 32.09
N ALA A 65 43.72 28.10 31.85
CA ALA A 65 43.63 27.35 30.59
C ALA A 65 42.51 27.90 29.70
N GLU A 66 42.81 28.04 28.40
CA GLU A 66 41.82 28.37 27.38
C GLU A 66 41.00 27.15 26.96
N ARG A 67 41.60 25.95 27.03
CA ARG A 67 40.98 24.67 26.65
C ARG A 67 41.36 23.55 27.61
N GLY A 68 40.40 22.67 27.89
CA GLY A 68 40.59 21.42 28.64
C GLY A 68 39.93 20.25 27.91
N ASN A 69 40.50 19.05 28.08
CA ASN A 69 40.03 17.83 27.44
C ASN A 69 39.88 16.72 28.48
N ILE A 70 38.79 15.96 28.36
CA ILE A 70 38.50 14.78 29.17
C ILE A 70 38.24 13.63 28.21
N ILE A 71 39.01 12.55 28.33
CA ILE A 71 38.84 11.33 27.54
C ILE A 71 38.58 10.19 28.52
N ILE A 72 37.47 9.47 28.35
CA ILE A 72 37.12 8.32 29.18
C ILE A 72 36.99 7.07 28.31
N GLU A 73 37.54 5.96 28.77
CA GLU A 73 37.42 4.65 28.16
C GLU A 73 36.54 3.77 29.04
N ILE A 74 35.47 3.25 28.44
CA ILE A 74 34.47 2.44 29.13
C ILE A 74 34.18 1.17 28.36
N GLU A 75 33.88 0.10 29.09
CA GLU A 75 33.39 -1.16 28.56
C GLU A 75 31.91 -1.35 28.93
N GLN A 76 31.08 -1.60 27.91
CA GLN A 76 29.66 -1.87 28.07
C GLN A 76 29.23 -3.00 27.13
N ASN A 77 28.55 -4.02 27.68
CA ASN A 77 28.08 -5.19 26.92
C ASN A 77 29.20 -5.85 26.07
N ASN A 78 30.39 -6.01 26.66
CA ASN A 78 31.60 -6.55 26.01
C ASN A 78 32.11 -5.72 24.81
N GLN A 79 31.74 -4.43 24.76
CA GLN A 79 32.17 -3.50 23.72
C GLN A 79 32.86 -2.29 24.35
N LYS A 80 33.98 -1.86 23.77
CA LYS A 80 34.77 -0.73 24.25
C LYS A 80 34.37 0.58 23.55
N TYR A 81 34.28 1.63 24.34
CA TYR A 81 33.92 2.98 23.91
C TYR A 81 34.95 3.97 24.45
N THR A 82 35.50 4.82 23.58
CA THR A 82 36.32 5.97 24.00
C THR A 82 35.53 7.24 23.74
N ILE A 83 35.22 7.99 24.79
CA ILE A 83 34.43 9.23 24.74
C ILE A 83 35.35 10.39 25.08
N SER A 84 35.38 11.43 24.24
CA SER A 84 36.14 12.65 24.51
C SER A 84 35.24 13.87 24.50
N ARG A 85 35.42 14.73 25.50
CA ARG A 85 34.76 16.03 25.61
C ARG A 85 35.79 17.14 25.81
N THR A 86 35.66 18.17 24.98
CA THR A 86 36.50 19.37 25.06
C THR A 86 35.72 20.54 25.64
N ILE A 87 36.32 21.24 26.59
CA ILE A 87 35.80 22.45 27.23
C ILE A 87 36.66 23.63 26.78
N LYS A 88 36.03 24.73 26.38
CA LYS A 88 36.72 25.94 25.94
C LYS A 88 36.18 27.20 26.61
N ARG A 89 37.11 28.08 26.97
CA ARG A 89 36.83 29.44 27.43
C ARG A 89 36.69 30.36 26.21
N LYS A 90 35.56 31.05 26.10
CA LYS A 90 35.30 32.08 25.08
C LYS A 90 34.98 33.39 25.80
N LYS A 91 35.95 34.31 25.87
CA LYS A 91 35.88 35.56 26.65
C LYS A 91 35.53 35.28 28.12
N THR A 92 34.28 35.55 28.52
CA THR A 92 33.77 35.39 29.90
C THR A 92 32.95 34.11 30.10
N GLN A 93 32.59 33.39 29.04
CA GLN A 93 31.78 32.17 29.12
C GLN A 93 32.61 30.92 28.84
N ILE A 94 32.27 29.82 29.50
CA ILE A 94 32.89 28.51 29.29
C ILE A 94 31.85 27.61 28.65
N MET A 95 32.20 26.99 27.53
CA MET A 95 31.32 26.15 26.71
C MET A 95 31.98 24.83 26.35
N GLN A 96 31.17 23.84 25.99
CA GLN A 96 31.64 22.57 25.45
C GLN A 96 31.81 22.71 23.92
N GLU A 97 32.97 22.31 23.38
CA GLU A 97 33.19 22.18 21.92
C GLU A 97 32.63 20.85 21.40
N GLU A 98 32.87 20.56 20.12
CA GLU A 98 32.60 19.24 19.54
C GLU A 98 33.28 18.13 20.35
N ALA A 99 32.55 17.03 20.51
CA ALA A 99 32.97 15.85 21.23
C ALA A 99 33.11 14.70 20.24
N TYR A 100 33.83 13.65 20.61
CA TYR A 100 33.90 12.47 19.75
C TYR A 100 33.73 11.19 20.54
N ILE A 101 33.23 10.17 19.84
CA ILE A 101 33.16 8.81 20.35
C ILE A 101 33.84 7.85 19.38
N ILE A 102 34.63 6.91 19.91
CA ILE A 102 35.29 5.85 19.15
C ILE A 102 34.64 4.53 19.55
N THR A 103 34.13 3.80 18.56
CA THR A 103 33.53 2.47 18.72
C THR A 103 33.92 1.62 17.51
N ASN A 104 34.33 0.36 17.73
CA ASN A 104 34.80 -0.53 16.65
C ASN A 104 35.86 0.15 15.75
N ASN A 105 36.81 0.87 16.36
CA ASN A 105 37.86 1.65 15.69
C ASN A 105 37.39 2.78 14.76
N LYS A 106 36.09 3.14 14.75
CA LYS A 106 35.56 4.28 14.00
C LYS A 106 35.35 5.48 14.91
N LYS A 107 36.03 6.59 14.60
CA LYS A 107 35.86 7.88 15.29
C LYS A 107 34.70 8.66 14.67
N THR A 108 33.74 9.07 15.50
CA THR A 108 32.60 9.91 15.09
C THR A 108 32.63 11.21 15.89
N ILE A 109 32.66 12.34 15.19
CA ILE A 109 32.59 13.68 15.80
C ILE A 109 31.11 14.07 15.90
N LEU A 110 30.71 14.59 17.06
CA LEU A 110 29.32 14.88 17.43
C LEU A 110 29.23 16.21 18.19
N SER A 111 28.11 16.90 18.04
CA SER A 111 27.77 18.04 18.91
C SER A 111 27.49 17.58 20.35
N PRO A 112 27.51 18.49 21.35
CA PRO A 112 27.20 18.15 22.74
C PRO A 112 25.84 17.47 22.95
N THR A 113 24.82 17.83 22.15
CA THR A 113 23.49 17.23 22.19
C THR A 113 23.50 15.82 21.59
N GLU A 114 24.13 15.63 20.44
CA GLU A 114 24.23 14.32 19.77
C GLU A 114 25.07 13.33 20.57
N ILE A 115 26.19 13.76 21.16
CA ILE A 115 26.99 12.85 21.99
C ILE A 115 26.24 12.44 23.25
N ASN A 116 25.47 13.35 23.87
CA ASN A 116 24.61 13.01 24.99
C ASN A 116 23.57 11.96 24.57
N ALA A 117 22.89 12.17 23.43
CA ALA A 117 21.92 11.23 22.88
C ALA A 117 22.55 9.85 22.57
N ARG A 118 23.77 9.84 22.05
CA ARG A 118 24.51 8.61 21.74
C ARG A 118 24.90 7.87 23.01
N ILE A 119 25.36 8.58 24.04
CA ILE A 119 25.71 8.00 25.33
C ILE A 119 24.46 7.51 26.07
N THR A 120 23.33 8.23 26.07
CA THR A 120 22.08 7.71 26.64
C THR A 120 21.65 6.41 25.96
N ALA A 121 21.80 6.31 24.64
CA ALA A 121 21.50 5.07 23.91
C ALA A 121 22.44 3.92 24.30
N ILE A 122 23.75 4.17 24.40
CA ILE A 122 24.75 3.16 24.82
C ILE A 122 24.49 2.70 26.26
N LEU A 123 24.20 3.66 27.15
CA LEU A 123 23.95 3.41 28.57
C LEU A 123 22.52 2.95 28.86
N ASN A 124 21.64 2.90 27.86
CA ASN A 124 20.21 2.59 27.97
C ASN A 124 19.51 3.42 29.07
N ILE A 125 19.83 4.72 29.14
CA ILE A 125 19.25 5.67 30.10
C ILE A 125 18.32 6.61 29.33
N LYS A 126 17.07 6.75 29.76
CA LYS A 126 16.14 7.71 29.14
C LYS A 126 16.35 9.15 29.60
N ASN A 127 16.67 9.36 30.88
CA ASN A 127 16.83 10.69 31.47
C ASN A 127 18.11 10.75 32.31
N ILE A 128 19.15 11.39 31.75
CA ILE A 128 20.46 11.56 32.41
C ILE A 128 20.31 12.32 33.74
N SER A 129 19.47 13.35 33.78
CA SER A 129 19.37 14.24 34.94
C SER A 129 18.76 13.56 36.16
N SER A 130 17.76 12.69 35.96
CA SER A 130 17.17 11.92 37.06
C SER A 130 18.01 10.69 37.41
N SER A 131 18.75 10.12 36.46
CA SER A 131 19.53 8.90 36.69
C SER A 131 20.92 9.16 37.27
N SER A 132 21.59 10.24 36.86
CA SER A 132 22.98 10.56 37.27
C SER A 132 23.21 10.62 38.79
N PRO A 133 22.30 11.19 39.62
CA PRO A 133 22.51 11.27 41.07
C PRO A 133 22.58 9.91 41.79
N ILE A 134 22.11 8.84 41.16
CA ILE A 134 22.12 7.48 41.73
C ILE A 134 23.47 6.78 41.52
N PHE A 135 24.17 7.10 40.44
CA PHE A 135 25.42 6.44 40.09
C PHE A 135 26.65 7.22 40.52
N TYR A 136 26.52 8.55 40.58
CA TYR A 136 27.53 9.44 41.12
C TYR A 136 26.94 10.23 42.29
N VAL A 137 27.27 9.77 43.49
CA VAL A 137 26.92 10.49 44.72
C VAL A 137 27.98 11.55 44.97
N VAL A 138 27.62 12.81 44.75
CA VAL A 138 28.49 13.97 45.01
C VAL A 138 28.72 14.13 46.51
N GLN A 139 29.88 14.66 46.88
CA GLN A 139 30.23 14.99 48.26
C GLN A 139 29.11 15.76 48.98
N ASP A 140 28.84 15.37 50.23
CA ASP A 140 27.79 15.93 51.12
C ASP A 140 26.35 15.84 50.58
N LYS A 141 26.12 15.17 49.44
CA LYS A 141 24.80 15.01 48.81
C LYS A 141 24.23 13.61 48.94
N ILE A 142 24.89 12.71 49.67
CA ILE A 142 24.36 11.36 49.90
C ILE A 142 22.94 11.40 50.48
N LYS A 143 22.66 12.32 51.40
CA LYS A 143 21.34 12.45 52.04
C LYS A 143 20.26 13.06 51.13
N GLN A 144 20.65 13.63 49.97
CA GLN A 144 19.75 14.44 49.12
C GLN A 144 18.55 13.64 48.58
N ILE A 145 18.72 12.34 48.28
CA ILE A 145 17.64 11.49 47.75
C ILE A 145 16.50 11.24 48.76
N LEU A 146 16.82 11.29 50.05
CA LEU A 146 15.83 11.15 51.12
C LEU A 146 15.24 12.50 51.53
N TYR A 147 15.96 13.61 51.33
CA TYR A 147 15.43 14.97 51.47
C TYR A 147 14.57 15.48 50.30
N SER A 148 14.65 14.85 49.12
CA SER A 148 13.79 15.23 48.00
C SER A 148 12.33 14.91 48.31
N ASN A 149 11.39 15.66 47.73
CA ASN A 149 9.97 15.36 47.88
C ASN A 149 9.64 13.96 47.32
N GLU A 150 8.55 13.36 47.83
CA GLU A 150 8.18 11.99 47.49
C GLU A 150 7.90 11.79 46.00
N GLU A 151 7.32 12.78 45.32
CA GLU A 151 6.96 12.69 43.90
C GLU A 151 8.20 12.69 43.00
N GLU A 152 9.18 13.55 43.28
CA GLU A 152 10.48 13.59 42.60
C GLU A 152 11.24 12.28 42.80
N ARG A 153 11.26 11.76 44.04
CA ARG A 153 11.90 10.47 44.36
C ARG A 153 11.23 9.32 43.59
N MET A 154 9.90 9.29 43.57
CA MET A 154 9.18 8.24 42.87
C MET A 154 9.37 8.32 41.35
N ASN A 155 9.35 9.53 40.79
CA ASN A 155 9.64 9.73 39.37
C ASN A 155 11.07 9.32 39.01
N MET A 156 12.03 9.60 39.90
CA MET A 156 13.41 9.13 39.76
C MET A 156 13.46 7.59 39.74
N VAL A 157 12.82 6.91 40.69
CA VAL A 157 12.74 5.44 40.72
C VAL A 157 12.04 4.87 39.48
N ARG A 158 10.91 5.44 39.04
CA ARG A 158 10.21 5.04 37.79
C ARG A 158 11.09 5.18 36.55
N ASP A 159 11.88 6.25 36.47
CA ASP A 159 12.80 6.50 35.36
C ASP A 159 13.92 5.43 35.34
N ILE A 160 14.54 5.14 36.50
CA ILE A 160 15.62 4.15 36.65
C ILE A 160 15.16 2.75 36.24
N PHE A 161 14.03 2.30 36.77
CA PHE A 161 13.49 0.96 36.49
C PHE A 161 12.68 0.90 35.19
N ASN A 162 12.69 1.98 34.40
CA ASN A 162 11.99 2.08 33.12
C ASN A 162 10.49 1.72 33.22
N ILE A 163 9.86 2.07 34.34
CA ILE A 163 8.43 1.87 34.61
C ILE A 163 7.61 2.96 33.90
N LYS A 164 8.19 4.15 33.71
CA LYS A 164 7.55 5.29 33.02
C LYS A 164 7.10 4.97 31.59
N LYS A 165 7.61 3.90 30.97
CA LYS A 165 7.14 3.41 29.66
C LYS A 165 5.64 3.08 29.67
N TYR A 166 5.09 2.59 30.78
CA TYR A 166 3.66 2.26 30.89
C TYR A 166 2.80 3.53 30.86
N GLN A 167 3.23 4.57 31.59
CA GLN A 167 2.61 5.90 31.51
C GLN A 167 2.68 6.46 30.09
N GLN A 168 3.84 6.37 29.44
CA GLN A 168 4.02 6.84 28.06
C GLN A 168 3.09 6.10 27.08
N CYS A 169 2.91 4.79 27.22
CA CYS A 169 1.96 4.03 26.41
C CYS A 169 0.51 4.53 26.59
N ARG A 170 0.09 4.87 27.81
CA ARG A 170 -1.24 5.45 28.07
C ARG A 170 -1.42 6.83 27.43
N GLU A 171 -0.39 7.65 27.47
CA GLU A 171 -0.41 8.97 26.83
C GLU A 171 -0.46 8.83 25.30
N ASN A 172 0.40 7.98 24.72
CA ASN A 172 0.43 7.69 23.28
C ASN A 172 -0.91 7.15 22.76
N LYS A 173 -1.56 6.29 23.55
CA LYS A 173 -2.91 5.77 23.24
C LYS A 173 -3.92 6.89 22.99
N LYS A 174 -3.83 8.05 23.67
CA LYS A 174 -4.76 9.18 23.46
C LYS A 174 -4.61 9.79 22.07
N TYR A 175 -3.38 9.88 21.56
CA TYR A 175 -3.12 10.40 20.22
C TYR A 175 -3.64 9.45 19.15
N ILE A 176 -3.27 8.16 19.24
CA ILE A 176 -3.74 7.12 18.30
C ILE A 176 -5.28 7.03 18.31
N GLY A 177 -5.91 7.06 19.49
CA GLY A 177 -7.36 7.02 19.61
C GLY A 177 -8.06 8.23 18.99
N ARG A 178 -7.43 9.41 19.01
CA ARG A 178 -7.95 10.61 18.34
C ARG A 178 -7.93 10.44 16.82
N ASP A 179 -6.81 9.97 16.27
CA ASP A 179 -6.63 9.82 14.82
C ASP A 179 -7.61 8.77 14.26
N ILE A 180 -7.70 7.59 14.90
CA ILE A 180 -8.69 6.56 14.53
C ILE A 180 -10.11 7.09 14.70
N GLY A 181 -10.38 7.87 15.75
CA GLY A 181 -11.69 8.49 15.98
C GLY A 181 -12.12 9.46 14.87
N GLN A 182 -11.18 10.23 14.32
CA GLN A 182 -11.46 11.10 13.16
C GLN A 182 -11.78 10.29 11.91
N GLU A 183 -11.04 9.23 11.64
CA GLU A 183 -11.32 8.34 10.51
C GLU A 183 -12.69 7.65 10.63
N ILE A 184 -13.06 7.18 11.83
CA ILE A 184 -14.39 6.62 12.10
C ILE A 184 -15.48 7.68 11.84
N ALA A 185 -15.25 8.94 12.22
CA ALA A 185 -16.21 10.01 11.98
C ALA A 185 -16.41 10.32 10.49
N LEU A 186 -15.34 10.25 9.68
CA LEU A 186 -15.43 10.36 8.22
C LEU A 186 -16.19 9.18 7.62
N LEU A 187 -15.79 7.95 7.95
CA LEU A 187 -16.45 6.74 7.47
C LEU A 187 -17.92 6.67 7.90
N LYS A 188 -18.28 7.22 9.06
CA LYS A 188 -19.68 7.27 9.53
C LYS A 188 -20.55 8.08 8.57
N LYS A 189 -20.06 9.22 8.06
CA LYS A 189 -20.81 10.05 7.10
C LYS A 189 -21.04 9.30 5.80
N ASP A 190 -20.04 8.56 5.32
CA ASP A 190 -20.16 7.77 4.09
C ASP A 190 -21.16 6.61 4.28
N VAL A 191 -21.09 5.92 5.42
CA VAL A 191 -22.00 4.80 5.76
C VAL A 191 -23.44 5.26 5.95
N GLU A 192 -23.70 6.49 6.40
CA GLU A 192 -25.07 7.02 6.50
C GLU A 192 -25.75 7.09 5.12
N GLN A 193 -25.00 7.33 4.04
CA GLN A 193 -25.51 7.36 2.66
C GLN A 193 -25.95 5.98 2.15
N LEU A 194 -25.47 4.89 2.77
CA LEU A 194 -25.76 3.52 2.32
C LEU A 194 -27.26 3.18 2.39
N ASN A 195 -27.99 3.74 3.36
CA ASN A 195 -29.43 3.55 3.47
C ASN A 195 -30.19 4.25 2.33
N ASP A 196 -29.73 5.42 1.91
CA ASP A 196 -30.33 6.17 0.81
C ASP A 196 -30.06 5.50 -0.53
N ILE A 197 -28.83 5.02 -0.75
CA ILE A 197 -28.46 4.26 -1.95
C ILE A 197 -29.26 2.95 -2.07
N LYS A 198 -29.52 2.26 -0.94
CA LYS A 198 -30.37 1.05 -0.95
C LYS A 198 -31.79 1.35 -1.42
N LYS A 199 -32.41 2.43 -0.92
CA LYS A 199 -33.75 2.86 -1.37
C LYS A 199 -33.75 3.29 -2.84
N GLN A 200 -32.72 4.01 -3.29
CA GLN A 200 -32.59 4.39 -4.70
C GLN A 200 -32.46 3.16 -5.62
N ALA A 201 -31.71 2.14 -5.20
CA ALA A 201 -31.59 0.88 -5.94
C ALA A 201 -32.95 0.19 -6.12
N GLU A 202 -33.71 0.05 -5.03
CA GLU A 202 -35.05 -0.56 -5.05
C GLU A 202 -36.00 0.19 -5.98
N ASN A 203 -36.00 1.52 -5.93
CA ASN A 203 -36.85 2.35 -6.80
C ASN A 203 -36.52 2.17 -8.29
N LEU A 204 -35.23 2.16 -8.64
CA LEU A 204 -34.80 1.99 -10.03
C LEU A 204 -35.07 0.57 -10.56
N GLU A 205 -34.96 -0.45 -9.70
CA GLU A 205 -35.33 -1.82 -10.07
C GLU A 205 -36.83 -1.93 -10.36
N GLN A 206 -37.70 -1.31 -9.55
CA GLN A 206 -39.14 -1.23 -9.83
C GLN A 206 -39.45 -0.44 -11.11
N GLU A 207 -38.75 0.67 -11.35
CA GLU A 207 -38.94 1.48 -12.57
C GLU A 207 -38.54 0.70 -13.83
N LYS A 208 -37.43 -0.05 -13.76
CA LYS A 208 -37.00 -0.96 -14.83
C LYS A 208 -38.06 -2.02 -15.13
N GLU A 209 -38.62 -2.67 -14.12
CA GLU A 209 -39.66 -3.68 -14.29
C GLU A 209 -40.91 -3.09 -14.97
N ASN A 210 -41.32 -1.88 -14.55
CA ASN A 210 -42.42 -1.16 -15.16
C ASN A 210 -42.17 -0.82 -16.64
N LEU A 211 -40.95 -0.41 -17.00
CA LEU A 211 -40.57 -0.15 -18.40
C LEU A 211 -40.54 -1.43 -19.23
N GLU A 212 -40.07 -2.56 -18.68
CA GLU A 212 -40.08 -3.86 -19.36
C GLU A 212 -41.50 -4.31 -19.72
N ILE A 213 -42.46 -4.10 -18.80
CA ILE A 213 -43.88 -4.37 -19.06
C ILE A 213 -44.41 -3.46 -20.19
N LYS A 214 -44.08 -2.16 -20.16
CA LYS A 214 -44.47 -1.21 -21.23
C LYS A 214 -43.87 -1.60 -22.58
N LEU A 215 -42.59 -1.99 -22.61
CA LEU A 215 -41.90 -2.44 -23.81
C LEU A 215 -42.59 -3.67 -24.45
N LYS A 216 -42.91 -4.68 -23.64
CA LYS A 216 -43.64 -5.88 -24.10
C LYS A 216 -44.99 -5.52 -24.71
N LYS A 217 -45.74 -4.61 -24.07
CA LYS A 217 -47.03 -4.12 -24.60
C LYS A 217 -46.85 -3.39 -25.95
N GLN A 218 -45.84 -2.52 -26.05
CA GLN A 218 -45.53 -1.77 -27.27
C GLN A 218 -45.14 -2.70 -28.44
N ALA A 219 -44.28 -3.69 -28.17
CA ALA A 219 -43.85 -4.69 -29.17
C ALA A 219 -45.01 -5.55 -29.67
N ALA A 220 -45.91 -5.96 -28.79
CA ALA A 220 -47.13 -6.69 -29.17
C ALA A 220 -48.06 -5.83 -30.05
N SER A 221 -48.19 -4.54 -29.75
CA SER A 221 -48.96 -3.58 -30.57
C SER A 221 -48.36 -3.44 -31.98
N ILE A 222 -47.04 -3.22 -32.10
CA ILE A 222 -46.35 -3.11 -33.39
C ILE A 222 -46.54 -4.39 -34.23
N THR A 223 -46.49 -5.57 -33.60
CA THR A 223 -46.70 -6.85 -34.28
C THR A 223 -48.10 -6.93 -34.90
N LYS A 224 -49.14 -6.52 -34.15
CA LYS A 224 -50.51 -6.45 -34.67
C LYS A 224 -50.65 -5.47 -35.83
N LEU A 225 -50.08 -4.26 -35.71
CA LEU A 225 -50.14 -3.24 -36.76
C LEU A 225 -49.44 -3.71 -38.04
N LYS A 226 -48.28 -4.39 -37.93
CA LYS A 226 -47.57 -4.99 -39.07
C LYS A 226 -48.38 -6.08 -39.78
N GLN A 227 -49.12 -6.89 -39.03
CA GLN A 227 -50.02 -7.90 -39.60
C GLN A 227 -51.12 -7.24 -40.46
N ILE A 228 -51.76 -6.20 -39.92
CA ILE A 228 -52.80 -5.44 -40.62
C ILE A 228 -52.22 -4.76 -41.88
N PHE A 229 -51.03 -4.19 -41.77
CA PHE A 229 -50.34 -3.58 -42.91
C PHE A 229 -50.03 -4.60 -44.03
N LEU A 230 -49.66 -5.82 -43.67
CA LEU A 230 -49.43 -6.90 -44.63
C LEU A 230 -50.71 -7.23 -45.43
N ASP A 231 -51.84 -7.34 -44.74
CA ASP A 231 -53.14 -7.62 -45.36
C ASP A 231 -53.58 -6.49 -46.31
N ILE A 232 -53.37 -5.23 -45.92
CA ILE A 232 -53.62 -4.05 -46.76
C ILE A 232 -52.69 -4.05 -47.98
N ASN A 233 -51.41 -4.40 -47.81
CA ASN A 233 -50.45 -4.45 -48.91
C ASN A 233 -50.79 -5.53 -49.93
N ILE A 234 -51.22 -6.72 -49.48
CA ILE A 234 -51.69 -7.79 -50.37
C ILE A 234 -52.92 -7.35 -51.18
N LYS A 235 -53.86 -6.63 -50.55
CA LYS A 235 -55.02 -6.05 -51.24
C LYS A 235 -54.59 -5.01 -52.29
N TYR A 236 -53.65 -4.13 -51.94
CA TYR A 236 -53.10 -3.12 -52.85
C TYR A 236 -52.42 -3.72 -54.08
N GLU A 237 -51.57 -4.74 -53.89
CA GLU A 237 -50.87 -5.43 -54.99
C GLU A 237 -51.83 -6.15 -55.95
N LYS A 238 -52.87 -6.80 -55.41
CA LYS A 238 -53.93 -7.42 -56.23
C LYS A 238 -54.66 -6.37 -57.08
N MET A 239 -55.00 -5.21 -56.51
CA MET A 239 -55.65 -4.12 -57.24
C MET A 239 -54.73 -3.50 -58.30
N GLN A 240 -53.44 -3.28 -58.01
CA GLN A 240 -52.47 -2.79 -59.00
C GLN A 240 -52.33 -3.75 -60.19
N LYS A 241 -52.26 -5.06 -59.93
CA LYS A 241 -52.14 -6.08 -60.98
C LYS A 241 -53.35 -6.09 -61.92
N ASN A 242 -54.56 -5.88 -61.37
CA ASN A 242 -55.78 -5.77 -62.15
C ASN A 242 -55.81 -4.49 -63.00
N LEU A 243 -55.26 -3.38 -62.49
CA LEU A 243 -55.23 -2.09 -63.19
C LEU A 243 -54.19 -2.07 -64.32
N GLY A 244 -53.02 -2.67 -64.12
CA GLY A 244 -52.00 -2.85 -65.17
C GLY A 244 -52.46 -3.74 -66.34
N GLY A 245 -53.42 -4.64 -66.12
CA GLY A 245 -54.09 -5.39 -67.18
C GLY A 245 -55.04 -4.53 -68.04
N ALA A 246 -55.74 -3.58 -67.43
CA ALA A 246 -56.69 -2.70 -68.12
C ALA A 246 -55.99 -1.57 -68.92
N GLU A 247 -54.85 -1.07 -68.45
CA GLU A 247 -54.11 0.01 -69.12
C GLU A 247 -53.35 -0.44 -70.38
N LYS A 248 -52.89 -1.71 -70.43
CA LYS A 248 -52.26 -2.29 -71.64
C LYS A 248 -53.21 -2.32 -72.84
N ASN A 249 -54.50 -2.62 -72.62
CA ASN A 249 -55.52 -2.61 -73.68
C ASN A 249 -55.85 -1.18 -74.15
N LYS A 250 -55.76 -0.17 -73.26
CA LYS A 250 -55.97 1.25 -73.60
C LYS A 250 -54.81 1.84 -74.42
N GLN A 251 -53.57 1.44 -74.12
CA GLN A 251 -52.40 1.90 -74.87
C GLN A 251 -52.36 1.33 -76.30
N GLN A 252 -52.78 0.09 -76.54
CA GLN A 252 -52.89 -0.46 -77.90
C GLN A 252 -53.92 0.30 -78.77
N LEU A 253 -55.04 0.76 -78.19
CA LEU A 253 -56.08 1.52 -78.88
C LEU A 253 -55.63 2.95 -79.27
N LEU A 254 -54.86 3.61 -78.41
CA LEU A 254 -54.34 4.96 -78.64
C LEU A 254 -53.19 5.01 -79.66
N THR A 255 -52.43 3.91 -79.78
CA THR A 255 -51.33 3.80 -80.75
C THR A 255 -51.87 3.70 -82.19
N LEU A 256 -53.04 3.06 -82.38
CA LEU A 256 -53.75 3.00 -83.67
C LEU A 256 -54.41 4.34 -84.07
N GLN A 257 -54.92 5.11 -83.10
CA GLN A 257 -55.54 6.43 -83.37
C GLN A 257 -54.53 7.51 -83.76
N LYS A 258 -53.32 7.47 -83.18
CA LYS A 258 -52.26 8.44 -83.52
C LYS A 258 -51.74 8.25 -84.94
N ASN A 259 -51.62 7.00 -85.42
CA ASN A 259 -51.14 6.70 -86.77
C ASN A 259 -52.09 7.21 -87.87
N LEU A 260 -53.42 7.20 -87.63
CA LEU A 260 -54.43 7.75 -88.54
C LEU A 260 -54.41 9.29 -88.60
N SER A 261 -54.27 9.96 -87.45
CA SER A 261 -54.23 11.43 -87.42
C SER A 261 -52.95 12.04 -88.03
N PHE A 262 -51.87 11.26 -88.13
CA PHE A 262 -50.59 11.70 -88.70
C PHE A 262 -50.62 11.69 -90.23
N LEU A 263 -51.24 10.67 -90.84
CA LEU A 263 -51.36 10.53 -92.30
C LEU A 263 -52.38 11.51 -92.93
N GLU A 264 -53.44 11.87 -92.21
CA GLU A 264 -54.45 12.85 -92.68
C GLU A 264 -53.95 14.30 -92.65
N LYS A 265 -52.99 14.62 -91.78
CA LYS A 265 -52.36 15.95 -91.69
C LYS A 265 -51.24 16.16 -92.69
N ASP A 266 -50.46 15.13 -93.03
CA ASP A 266 -49.37 15.23 -94.02
C ASP A 266 -49.88 15.41 -95.46
N ASN A 267 -51.04 14.83 -95.81
CA ASN A 267 -51.61 14.94 -97.16
C ASN A 267 -52.14 16.36 -97.49
N ASN A 268 -52.69 17.05 -96.50
CA ASN A 268 -53.23 18.41 -96.69
C ASN A 268 -52.16 19.52 -96.64
N ASN A 269 -51.04 19.30 -95.96
CA ASN A 269 -49.95 20.28 -95.90
C ASN A 269 -49.01 20.20 -97.12
N THR A 270 -48.82 19.02 -97.71
CA THR A 270 -47.93 18.83 -98.87
C THR A 270 -48.54 19.42 -100.17
N LYS A 271 -49.87 19.40 -100.29
CA LYS A 271 -50.63 20.00 -101.40
C LYS A 271 -50.61 21.54 -101.42
N ASN A 272 -50.53 22.15 -100.24
CA ASN A 272 -50.53 23.62 -100.09
C ASN A 272 -49.13 24.25 -100.09
N ASN A 273 -48.07 23.45 -99.86
CA ASN A 273 -46.68 23.93 -99.89
C ASN A 273 -46.03 23.95 -101.28
N ILE A 274 -46.50 23.16 -102.25
CA ILE A 274 -46.00 23.21 -103.64
C ILE A 274 -46.47 24.50 -104.35
N LEU A 275 -47.68 24.97 -104.05
CA LEU A 275 -48.25 26.20 -104.64
C LEU A 275 -47.73 27.50 -103.99
N SER A 276 -47.18 27.43 -102.77
CA SER A 276 -46.63 28.59 -102.06
C SER A 276 -45.13 28.81 -102.31
N LEU A 277 -44.38 27.74 -102.66
CA LEU A 277 -42.95 27.80 -102.99
C LEU A 277 -42.67 28.40 -104.38
N ASP A 278 -43.58 28.27 -105.35
CA ASP A 278 -43.48 28.94 -106.66
C ASP A 278 -43.70 30.47 -106.57
N LYS A 279 -44.42 30.94 -105.54
CA LYS A 279 -44.70 32.36 -105.33
C LYS A 279 -43.67 33.06 -104.44
N GLN A 280 -43.04 32.33 -103.50
CA GLN A 280 -42.08 32.87 -102.54
C GLN A 280 -40.68 33.13 -103.12
N ILE A 281 -40.27 32.40 -104.17
CA ILE A 281 -39.01 32.65 -104.89
C ILE A 281 -39.04 33.99 -105.64
N LYS A 282 -40.23 34.48 -106.01
CA LYS A 282 -40.40 35.68 -106.83
C LYS A 282 -40.63 36.98 -106.02
N GLN A 283 -40.92 36.88 -104.72
CA GLN A 283 -41.19 38.04 -103.85
C GLN A 283 -40.12 38.29 -102.77
N MET A 284 -39.19 37.36 -102.53
CA MET A 284 -38.12 37.52 -101.50
C MET A 284 -36.77 38.02 -102.03
N ASN A 285 -36.68 38.41 -103.31
CA ASN A 285 -35.56 39.21 -103.81
C ASN A 285 -35.71 40.72 -103.51
N ASP A 286 -36.93 41.23 -103.26
CA ASP A 286 -37.16 42.69 -103.19
C ASP A 286 -37.41 43.24 -101.78
N SER A 287 -37.17 42.47 -100.73
CA SER A 287 -37.40 42.98 -99.36
C SER A 287 -36.46 42.32 -98.35
N LYS A 288 -35.19 42.75 -98.37
CA LYS A 288 -34.13 42.52 -97.37
C LYS A 288 -34.50 42.96 -95.93
N THR A 289 -35.77 43.13 -95.58
CA THR A 289 -36.21 43.95 -94.43
C THR A 289 -37.32 43.27 -93.61
N LYS A 290 -37.06 42.07 -93.08
CA LYS A 290 -37.84 41.47 -91.97
C LYS A 290 -37.02 40.38 -91.27
N ILE A 291 -36.08 40.83 -90.44
CA ILE A 291 -35.52 40.01 -89.37
C ILE A 291 -36.59 39.92 -88.28
N GLU A 292 -37.27 38.78 -88.19
CA GLU A 292 -37.91 38.34 -86.96
C GLU A 292 -37.19 37.09 -86.46
N ILE A 293 -36.30 37.32 -85.51
CA ILE A 293 -35.77 36.31 -84.61
C ILE A 293 -36.87 36.00 -83.59
N LYS A 294 -37.20 34.72 -83.37
CA LYS A 294 -37.36 34.04 -82.06
C LYS A 294 -38.08 32.68 -82.21
N PRO A 295 -37.90 31.71 -81.28
CA PRO A 295 -37.57 31.96 -79.88
C PRO A 295 -36.20 31.53 -79.39
N ALA A 296 -35.63 32.49 -78.67
CA ALA A 296 -34.71 32.37 -77.55
C ALA A 296 -35.12 31.36 -76.47
N GLU A 297 -36.23 30.64 -76.60
CA GLU A 297 -36.72 29.67 -75.63
C GLU A 297 -35.75 28.51 -75.46
N ASN A 298 -35.08 28.04 -76.53
CA ASN A 298 -34.12 26.93 -76.39
C ASN A 298 -32.77 27.37 -75.79
N PHE A 299 -32.29 28.60 -76.04
CA PHE A 299 -31.01 29.08 -75.48
C PHE A 299 -31.15 29.54 -74.02
N ALA A 300 -32.28 30.17 -73.67
CA ALA A 300 -32.59 30.51 -72.28
C ALA A 300 -32.78 29.26 -71.42
N LEU A 301 -33.52 28.24 -71.90
CA LEU A 301 -33.62 26.95 -71.20
C LEU A 301 -32.25 26.28 -71.00
N LEU A 302 -31.39 26.28 -72.03
CA LEU A 302 -30.06 25.67 -71.93
C LEU A 302 -29.14 26.44 -70.95
N LYS A 303 -29.25 27.77 -70.87
CA LYS A 303 -28.49 28.60 -69.92
C LYS A 303 -29.02 28.49 -68.49
N ILE A 304 -30.35 28.35 -68.31
CA ILE A 304 -30.97 28.00 -67.03
C ILE A 304 -30.49 26.62 -66.57
N LYS A 305 -30.49 25.63 -67.45
CA LYS A 305 -30.00 24.27 -67.16
C LYS A 305 -28.50 24.24 -66.85
N GLN A 306 -27.69 25.09 -67.49
CA GLN A 306 -26.28 25.27 -67.16
C GLN A 306 -26.08 25.84 -65.75
N ASN A 307 -26.84 26.87 -65.38
CA ASN A 307 -26.80 27.45 -64.03
C ASN A 307 -27.31 26.46 -62.96
N GLU A 308 -28.32 25.65 -63.28
CA GLU A 308 -28.86 24.61 -62.40
C GLU A 308 -27.83 23.49 -62.16
N ILE A 309 -27.11 23.05 -63.19
CA ILE A 309 -25.99 22.11 -63.08
C ILE A 309 -24.85 22.69 -62.26
N HIS A 310 -24.51 23.96 -62.47
CA HIS A 310 -23.47 24.64 -61.70
C HIS A 310 -23.82 24.70 -60.21
N TYR A 311 -25.06 25.06 -59.89
CA TYR A 311 -25.58 25.06 -58.51
C TYR A 311 -25.55 23.66 -57.87
N GLN A 312 -25.94 22.62 -58.61
CA GLN A 312 -25.87 21.24 -58.11
C GLN A 312 -24.43 20.80 -57.83
N LYS A 313 -23.48 21.18 -58.69
CA LYS A 313 -22.04 20.90 -58.53
C LYS A 313 -21.45 21.59 -57.30
N ASP A 314 -21.76 22.86 -57.09
CA ASP A 314 -21.32 23.61 -55.91
C ASP A 314 -21.89 23.03 -54.62
N LYS A 315 -23.18 22.65 -54.63
CA LYS A 315 -23.82 22.00 -53.48
C LYS A 315 -23.16 20.65 -53.13
N LEU A 316 -22.78 19.86 -54.13
CA LEU A 316 -22.03 18.61 -53.92
C LEU A 316 -20.61 18.85 -53.39
N ASN A 317 -19.91 19.86 -53.92
CA ASN A 317 -18.57 20.22 -53.43
C ASN A 317 -18.60 20.69 -51.97
N GLN A 318 -19.60 21.49 -51.58
CA GLN A 318 -19.80 21.88 -50.17
C GLN A 318 -20.04 20.66 -49.26
N GLN A 319 -20.81 19.67 -49.73
CA GLN A 319 -21.02 18.42 -48.98
C GLN A 319 -19.74 17.60 -48.85
N ILE A 320 -18.91 17.53 -49.90
CA ILE A 320 -17.61 16.84 -49.87
C ILE A 320 -16.70 17.47 -48.83
N VAL A 321 -16.55 18.80 -48.85
CA VAL A 321 -15.73 19.53 -47.87
C VAL A 321 -16.21 19.26 -46.44
N LYS A 322 -17.54 19.28 -46.22
CA LYS A 322 -18.13 18.96 -44.90
C LYS A 322 -17.76 17.55 -44.42
N TYR A 323 -17.88 16.54 -45.27
CA TYR A 323 -17.52 15.17 -44.90
C TYR A 323 -16.00 14.99 -44.70
N GLN A 324 -15.16 15.70 -45.47
CA GLN A 324 -13.71 15.70 -45.28
C GLN A 324 -13.32 16.28 -43.92
N THR A 325 -13.91 17.41 -43.51
CA THR A 325 -13.66 17.96 -42.15
C THR A 325 -14.08 17.01 -41.04
N GLN A 326 -15.23 16.33 -41.17
CA GLN A 326 -15.66 15.33 -40.20
C GLN A 326 -14.73 14.12 -40.15
N PHE A 327 -14.16 13.72 -41.30
CA PHE A 327 -13.20 12.62 -41.38
C PHE A 327 -11.89 12.96 -40.66
N GLU A 328 -11.39 14.19 -40.79
CA GLU A 328 -10.19 14.65 -40.07
C GLU A 328 -10.40 14.70 -38.55
N GLU A 329 -11.55 15.18 -38.09
CA GLU A 329 -11.90 15.19 -36.66
C GLU A 329 -11.96 13.77 -36.08
N ILE A 330 -12.61 12.84 -36.79
CA ILE A 330 -12.69 11.43 -36.39
C ILE A 330 -11.32 10.76 -36.40
N SER A 331 -10.46 11.10 -37.36
CA SER A 331 -9.09 10.57 -37.42
C SER A 331 -8.25 11.03 -36.23
N LYS A 332 -8.42 12.27 -35.76
CA LYS A 332 -7.78 12.77 -34.53
C LYS A 332 -8.28 12.02 -33.28
N GLN A 333 -9.59 11.80 -33.18
CA GLN A 333 -10.17 11.04 -32.06
C GLN A 333 -9.65 9.60 -32.01
N LYS A 334 -9.55 8.94 -33.16
CA LYS A 334 -9.00 7.58 -33.30
C LYS A 334 -7.54 7.48 -32.83
N ASN A 335 -6.69 8.43 -33.23
CA ASN A 335 -5.29 8.43 -32.81
C ASN A 335 -5.15 8.56 -31.29
N LYS A 336 -6.00 9.39 -30.65
CA LYS A 336 -6.03 9.52 -29.20
C LYS A 336 -6.43 8.22 -28.51
N LEU A 337 -7.48 7.54 -28.99
CA LEU A 337 -7.88 6.23 -28.46
C LEU A 337 -6.76 5.17 -28.61
N LEU A 338 -6.01 5.19 -29.72
CA LEU A 338 -4.87 4.27 -29.91
C LEU A 338 -3.73 4.52 -28.91
N GLU A 339 -3.47 5.78 -28.54
CA GLU A 339 -2.54 6.12 -27.47
C GLU A 339 -3.05 5.62 -26.11
N ASP A 340 -4.33 5.81 -25.81
CA ASP A 340 -4.95 5.33 -24.58
C ASP A 340 -4.89 3.80 -24.47
N ILE A 341 -5.13 3.07 -25.57
CA ILE A 341 -4.98 1.59 -25.62
C ILE A 341 -3.55 1.18 -25.27
N ARG A 342 -2.54 1.85 -25.85
CA ARG A 342 -1.13 1.56 -25.56
C ARG A 342 -0.80 1.82 -24.08
N HIS A 343 -1.29 2.94 -23.54
CA HIS A 343 -1.08 3.29 -22.13
C HIS A 343 -1.71 2.25 -21.19
N GLN A 344 -2.96 1.83 -21.43
CA GLN A 344 -3.58 0.77 -20.65
C GLN A 344 -2.83 -0.56 -20.77
N GLY A 345 -2.36 -0.91 -21.97
CA GLY A 345 -1.55 -2.11 -22.18
C GLY A 345 -0.24 -2.11 -21.37
N MET A 346 0.43 -0.96 -21.28
CA MET A 346 1.64 -0.80 -20.46
C MET A 346 1.35 -0.98 -18.97
N LEU A 347 0.27 -0.38 -18.46
CA LEU A 347 -0.16 -0.54 -17.06
C LEU A 347 -0.47 -2.01 -16.74
N VAL A 348 -1.18 -2.71 -17.62
CA VAL A 348 -1.47 -4.14 -17.44
C VAL A 348 -0.18 -4.96 -17.39
N ALA A 349 0.81 -4.66 -18.23
CA ALA A 349 2.10 -5.36 -18.21
C ALA A 349 2.87 -5.12 -16.90
N GLU A 350 2.89 -3.88 -16.40
CA GLU A 350 3.55 -3.55 -15.14
C GLU A 350 2.87 -4.23 -13.93
N THR A 351 1.55 -4.23 -13.89
CA THR A 351 0.79 -4.88 -12.81
C THR A 351 0.98 -6.40 -12.84
N ASN A 352 0.99 -7.02 -14.03
CA ASN A 352 1.29 -8.46 -14.16
C ASN A 352 2.70 -8.81 -13.66
N LYS A 353 3.68 -7.93 -13.89
CA LYS A 353 5.03 -8.12 -13.37
C LYS A 353 5.04 -8.14 -11.83
N LYS A 354 4.36 -7.19 -11.18
CA LYS A 354 4.24 -7.16 -9.70
C LYS A 354 3.56 -8.42 -9.16
N ILE A 355 2.50 -8.90 -9.83
CA ILE A 355 1.85 -10.15 -9.46
C ILE A 355 2.84 -11.32 -9.54
N SER A 356 3.63 -11.42 -10.61
CA SER A 356 4.61 -12.50 -10.75
C SER A 356 5.67 -12.48 -9.65
N GLU A 357 6.13 -11.30 -9.23
CA GLU A 357 7.08 -11.15 -8.12
C GLU A 357 6.48 -11.63 -6.78
N CYS A 358 5.22 -11.29 -6.51
CA CYS A 358 4.53 -11.79 -5.32
C CYS A 358 4.26 -13.30 -5.37
N GLN A 359 3.92 -13.85 -6.54
CA GLN A 359 3.69 -15.29 -6.73
C GLN A 359 4.94 -16.12 -6.47
N ILE A 360 6.12 -15.64 -6.90
CA ILE A 360 7.39 -16.31 -6.62
C ILE A 360 7.59 -16.46 -5.11
N TYR A 361 7.44 -15.37 -4.36
CA TYR A 361 7.60 -15.39 -2.91
C TYR A 361 6.58 -16.31 -2.21
N ILE A 362 5.31 -16.26 -2.64
CA ILE A 362 4.25 -17.12 -2.08
C ILE A 362 4.59 -18.59 -2.32
N LYS A 363 5.02 -18.94 -3.53
CA LYS A 363 5.41 -20.32 -3.88
C LYS A 363 6.60 -20.82 -3.08
N GLU A 364 7.59 -19.97 -2.83
CA GLU A 364 8.72 -20.30 -1.95
C GLU A 364 8.26 -20.61 -0.51
N VAL A 365 7.28 -19.85 0.00
CA VAL A 365 6.70 -20.09 1.33
C VAL A 365 5.82 -21.34 1.34
N GLU A 366 5.04 -21.58 0.29
CA GLU A 366 4.23 -22.80 0.11
C GLU A 366 5.11 -24.04 0.15
N GLU A 367 6.23 -24.06 -0.58
CA GLU A 367 7.17 -25.18 -0.59
C GLU A 367 7.77 -25.44 0.80
N LYS A 368 8.15 -24.37 1.52
CA LYS A 368 8.67 -24.48 2.90
C LYS A 368 7.60 -24.98 3.87
N TYR A 369 6.38 -24.44 3.77
CA TYR A 369 5.27 -24.84 4.62
C TYR A 369 4.91 -26.31 4.37
N PHE A 370 4.84 -26.73 3.11
CA PHE A 370 4.55 -28.11 2.74
C PHE A 370 5.59 -29.09 3.28
N ARG A 371 6.89 -28.73 3.28
CA ARG A 371 7.93 -29.57 3.89
C ARG A 371 7.73 -29.77 5.39
N ILE A 372 7.19 -28.79 6.09
CA ILE A 372 7.01 -28.82 7.55
C ILE A 372 5.70 -29.52 7.93
N PHE A 373 4.61 -29.22 7.22
CA PHE A 373 3.26 -29.63 7.62
C PHE A 373 2.61 -30.67 6.69
N GLY A 374 3.20 -30.93 5.51
CA GLY A 374 2.69 -31.89 4.53
C GLY A 374 1.38 -31.48 3.85
N GLU A 375 0.98 -30.21 3.97
CA GLU A 375 -0.24 -29.66 3.39
C GLU A 375 0.01 -28.30 2.74
N GLU A 376 -0.88 -27.91 1.82
CA GLU A 376 -0.87 -26.57 1.22
C GLU A 376 -1.26 -25.50 2.24
N VAL A 377 -0.61 -24.34 2.13
CA VAL A 377 -0.80 -23.20 3.03
C VAL A 377 -1.82 -22.22 2.48
N ASP A 378 -2.66 -21.71 3.37
CA ASP A 378 -3.56 -20.59 3.13
C ASP A 378 -3.42 -19.58 4.29
N ILE A 379 -4.17 -18.48 4.23
CA ILE A 379 -4.15 -17.43 5.27
C ILE A 379 -4.55 -17.98 6.66
N GLU A 380 -5.47 -18.94 6.74
CA GLU A 380 -5.90 -19.49 8.03
C GLU A 380 -4.86 -20.44 8.61
N LYS A 381 -4.26 -21.28 7.76
CA LYS A 381 -3.25 -22.27 8.13
C LYS A 381 -1.92 -21.63 8.49
N ILE A 382 -1.48 -20.58 7.79
CA ILE A 382 -0.24 -19.87 8.13
C ILE A 382 -0.30 -19.23 9.54
N ASN A 383 -1.51 -18.99 10.08
CA ASN A 383 -1.66 -18.54 11.46
C ASN A 383 -1.27 -19.61 12.49
N ARG A 384 -1.37 -20.90 12.14
CA ARG A 384 -1.01 -22.04 13.01
C ARG A 384 0.49 -22.18 13.23
N ILE A 385 1.32 -21.50 12.44
CA ILE A 385 2.78 -21.48 12.62
C ILE A 385 3.16 -21.02 14.03
N SER A 386 2.48 -20.00 14.56
CA SER A 386 2.77 -19.47 15.90
C SER A 386 2.53 -20.51 17.00
N GLU A 387 1.46 -21.29 16.87
CA GLU A 387 1.10 -22.36 17.81
C GLU A 387 2.04 -23.57 17.66
N SER A 388 2.31 -23.97 16.42
CA SER A 388 3.23 -25.08 16.11
C SER A 388 4.64 -24.78 16.61
N ARG A 389 5.15 -23.55 16.42
CA ARG A 389 6.43 -23.09 16.97
C ARG A 389 6.46 -23.24 18.49
N LYS A 390 5.40 -22.80 19.17
CA LYS A 390 5.30 -22.88 20.64
C LYS A 390 5.29 -24.33 21.12
N ASN A 391 4.54 -25.20 20.46
CA ASN A 391 4.45 -26.63 20.81
C ASN A 391 5.80 -27.34 20.61
N LEU A 392 6.46 -27.11 19.47
CA LEU A 392 7.81 -27.64 19.20
C LEU A 392 8.84 -27.14 20.21
N GLN A 393 8.76 -25.87 20.63
CA GLN A 393 9.67 -25.31 21.62
C GLN A 393 9.45 -25.91 23.02
N ILE A 394 8.19 -26.17 23.40
CA ILE A 394 7.86 -26.90 24.64
C ILE A 394 8.45 -28.31 24.61
N GLU A 395 8.29 -29.00 23.47
CA GLU A 395 8.76 -30.37 23.32
C GLU A 395 10.29 -30.47 23.29
N ASN A 396 10.97 -29.53 22.63
CA ASN A 396 12.42 -29.43 22.63
C ASN A 396 12.98 -29.14 24.04
N ASN A 397 12.31 -28.28 24.80
CA ASN A 397 12.64 -28.02 26.21
C ASN A 397 12.43 -29.26 27.09
N ARG A 398 11.37 -30.04 26.84
CA ARG A 398 11.11 -31.30 27.54
C ARG A 398 12.22 -32.32 27.30
N LEU A 399 12.60 -32.54 26.04
CA LEU A 399 13.70 -33.45 25.68
C LEU A 399 15.04 -32.99 26.26
N THR A 400 15.28 -31.68 26.31
CA THR A 400 16.50 -31.13 26.94
C THR A 400 16.56 -31.46 28.43
N LYS A 401 15.45 -31.27 29.16
CA LYS A 401 15.37 -31.64 30.59
C LYS A 401 15.51 -33.14 30.81
N GLU A 402 14.86 -33.96 29.97
CA GLU A 402 14.96 -35.42 30.05
C GLU A 402 16.40 -35.89 29.86
N ARG A 403 17.11 -35.33 28.88
CA ARG A 403 18.53 -35.60 28.65
C ARG A 403 19.41 -35.20 29.84
N GLU A 404 19.18 -34.04 30.45
CA GLU A 404 19.91 -33.60 31.64
C GLU A 404 19.74 -34.57 32.81
N ILE A 405 18.51 -35.04 33.03
CA ILE A 405 18.21 -36.05 34.07
C ILE A 405 18.95 -37.36 33.77
N LEU A 406 18.93 -37.82 32.52
CA LEU A 406 19.62 -39.06 32.11
C LEU A 406 21.14 -38.95 32.25
N LYS A 407 21.74 -37.81 31.86
CA LYS A 407 23.18 -37.54 32.07
C LYS A 407 23.55 -37.50 33.55
N GLY A 408 22.69 -36.92 34.40
CA GLY A 408 22.89 -36.97 35.85
C GLY A 408 22.93 -38.40 36.39
N LYS A 409 21.99 -39.27 35.93
CA LYS A 409 21.99 -40.70 36.29
C LYS A 409 23.22 -41.44 35.78
N GLU A 410 23.65 -41.15 34.55
CA GLU A 410 24.87 -41.70 33.95
C GLU A 410 26.11 -41.38 34.81
N GLN A 411 26.27 -40.13 35.25
CA GLN A 411 27.38 -39.70 36.11
C GLN A 411 27.37 -40.40 37.48
N ILE A 412 26.19 -40.56 38.09
CA ILE A 412 26.02 -41.28 39.35
C ILE A 412 26.44 -42.75 39.17
N LEU A 413 25.93 -43.42 38.13
CA LEU A 413 26.27 -44.83 37.84
C LEU A 413 27.77 -45.02 37.54
N ASN A 414 28.39 -44.11 36.80
CA ASN A 414 29.84 -44.12 36.56
C ASN A 414 30.64 -43.99 37.87
N THR A 415 30.18 -43.14 38.80
CA THR A 415 30.80 -42.99 40.11
C THR A 415 30.65 -44.25 40.96
N ILE A 416 29.46 -44.88 40.94
CA ILE A 416 29.19 -46.16 41.62
C ILE A 416 30.10 -47.26 41.05
N LEU A 417 30.21 -47.36 39.72
CA LEU A 417 31.07 -48.34 39.06
C LEU A 417 32.53 -48.16 39.46
N LYS A 418 33.04 -46.92 39.45
CA LYS A 418 34.41 -46.62 39.90
C LYS A 418 34.66 -47.04 41.35
N ASN A 419 33.68 -46.81 42.23
CA ASN A 419 33.76 -47.22 43.64
C ASN A 419 33.72 -48.75 43.79
N LEU A 420 32.84 -49.44 43.07
CA LEU A 420 32.74 -50.90 43.07
C LEU A 420 34.01 -51.56 42.51
N GLU A 421 34.59 -51.00 41.46
CA GLU A 421 35.87 -51.46 40.89
C GLU A 421 37.01 -51.28 41.89
N LYS A 422 37.07 -50.13 42.58
CA LYS A 422 38.02 -49.88 43.66
C LYS A 422 37.88 -50.90 44.80
N GLN A 423 36.65 -51.14 45.28
CA GLN A 423 36.37 -52.16 46.29
C GLN A 423 36.77 -53.57 45.83
N ARG A 424 36.52 -53.91 44.56
CA ARG A 424 36.93 -55.19 43.97
C ARG A 424 38.46 -55.36 44.02
N THR A 425 39.21 -54.31 43.68
CA THR A 425 40.68 -54.34 43.70
C THR A 425 41.25 -54.43 45.12
N GLU A 426 40.66 -53.70 46.07
CA GLU A 426 41.10 -53.72 47.48
C GLU A 426 40.82 -55.08 48.14
N ILE A 427 39.64 -55.66 47.89
CA ILE A 427 39.27 -56.98 48.43
C ILE A 427 40.07 -58.10 47.77
N SER A 428 40.40 -58.02 46.47
CA SER A 428 41.20 -59.08 45.82
C SER A 428 42.62 -59.15 46.39
N GLY A 429 43.24 -58.00 46.68
CA GLY A 429 44.58 -57.87 47.24
C GLY A 429 44.72 -58.16 48.75
N ALA A 430 43.61 -58.28 49.48
CA ALA A 430 43.63 -58.52 50.93
C ALA A 430 43.98 -59.98 51.29
N LYS A 431 44.91 -60.19 52.24
CA LYS A 431 45.35 -61.54 52.68
C LYS A 431 44.47 -62.15 53.77
N SER A 432 44.31 -61.49 54.92
CA SER A 432 43.67 -62.07 56.12
C SER A 432 42.78 -61.10 56.91
N ILE A 433 42.71 -59.83 56.52
CA ILE A 433 41.94 -58.77 57.20
C ILE A 433 41.20 -57.96 56.13
N CYS A 434 39.93 -57.65 56.38
CA CYS A 434 39.09 -56.84 55.49
C CYS A 434 39.58 -55.38 55.45
N PRO A 435 39.95 -54.83 54.29
CA PRO A 435 40.46 -53.45 54.20
C PRO A 435 39.40 -52.35 54.39
N ILE A 436 38.12 -52.73 54.53
CA ILE A 436 37.00 -51.78 54.66
C ILE A 436 36.46 -51.70 56.10
N CYS A 437 36.47 -52.82 56.83
CA CYS A 437 35.89 -52.91 58.18
C CYS A 437 36.77 -53.68 59.18
N GLU A 438 38.03 -53.93 58.83
CA GLU A 438 39.11 -54.46 59.69
C GLU A 438 38.84 -55.83 60.36
N SER A 439 37.80 -56.54 59.93
CA SER A 439 37.45 -57.87 60.43
C SER A 439 38.23 -58.99 59.74
N ILE A 440 38.39 -60.14 60.44
CA ILE A 440 39.10 -61.32 59.94
C ILE A 440 38.36 -61.87 58.69
N LEU A 441 39.08 -61.95 57.58
CA LEU A 441 38.52 -62.35 56.29
C LEU A 441 38.87 -63.81 55.99
N GLN A 442 37.92 -64.74 56.21
CA GLN A 442 38.07 -66.14 55.78
C GLN A 442 37.90 -66.28 54.25
N ASP A 443 38.62 -67.21 53.62
CA ASP A 443 38.66 -67.38 52.16
C ASP A 443 37.28 -67.58 51.53
N SER A 444 36.37 -68.30 52.20
CA SER A 444 34.98 -68.50 51.76
C SER A 444 34.19 -67.18 51.68
N ARG A 445 34.35 -66.30 52.67
CA ARG A 445 33.67 -65.01 52.76
C ARG A 445 34.22 -64.00 51.74
N LYS A 446 35.53 -64.11 51.42
CA LYS A 446 36.19 -63.32 50.36
C LYS A 446 35.61 -63.66 48.98
N THR A 447 35.41 -64.95 48.67
CA THR A 447 34.81 -65.38 47.41
C THR A 447 33.38 -64.90 47.23
N ASP A 448 32.56 -64.93 48.28
CA ASP A 448 31.17 -64.45 48.24
C ASP A 448 31.08 -62.93 48.04
N LEU A 449 31.93 -62.16 48.73
CA LEU A 449 32.02 -60.71 48.56
C LEU A 449 32.41 -60.32 47.12
N LEU A 450 33.43 -60.98 46.55
CA LEU A 450 33.85 -60.74 45.16
C LEU A 450 32.75 -61.13 44.17
N LYS A 451 32.02 -62.23 44.41
CA LYS A 451 30.89 -62.64 43.58
C LYS A 451 29.77 -61.58 43.60
N ASN A 452 29.42 -61.07 44.77
CA ASN A 452 28.40 -60.03 44.92
C ASN A 452 28.81 -58.71 44.26
N ILE A 453 30.07 -58.28 44.43
CA ILE A 453 30.60 -57.07 43.77
C ILE A 453 30.59 -57.22 42.24
N ASN A 454 30.99 -58.38 41.71
CA ASN A 454 30.95 -58.64 40.27
C ASN A 454 29.52 -58.65 39.72
N ILE A 455 28.54 -59.17 40.47
CA ILE A 455 27.11 -59.10 40.09
C ILE A 455 26.64 -57.64 40.05
N ASN A 456 26.98 -56.83 41.08
CA ASN A 456 26.61 -55.42 41.13
C ASN A 456 27.25 -54.61 40.01
N ILE A 457 28.53 -54.84 39.69
CA ILE A 457 29.21 -54.23 38.53
C ILE A 457 28.49 -54.60 37.24
N LYS A 458 28.17 -55.88 37.04
CA LYS A 458 27.45 -56.34 35.84
C LYS A 458 26.09 -55.65 35.72
N ASN A 459 25.32 -55.58 36.81
CA ASN A 459 24.02 -54.92 36.86
C ASN A 459 24.12 -53.42 36.51
N SER A 460 25.05 -52.69 37.14
CA SER A 460 25.29 -51.27 36.86
C SER A 460 25.76 -51.02 35.43
N ILE A 461 26.56 -51.90 34.83
CA ILE A 461 26.94 -51.81 33.40
C ILE A 461 25.70 -51.97 32.49
N THR A 462 24.81 -52.91 32.78
CA THR A 462 23.56 -53.06 32.01
C THR A 462 22.64 -51.85 32.13
N GLU A 463 22.51 -51.26 33.33
CA GLU A 463 21.72 -50.04 33.50
C GLU A 463 22.34 -48.85 32.77
N LEU A 464 23.67 -48.72 32.81
CA LEU A 464 24.39 -47.66 32.10
C LEU A 464 24.21 -47.76 30.58
N LYS A 465 24.23 -48.98 30.01
CA LYS A 465 23.90 -49.18 28.59
C LYS A 465 22.49 -48.69 28.26
N LYS A 466 21.48 -49.07 29.05
CA LYS A 466 20.09 -48.64 28.84
C LYS A 466 19.92 -47.12 28.92
N ILE A 467 20.64 -46.46 29.83
CA ILE A 467 20.61 -45.00 29.95
C ILE A 467 21.27 -44.34 28.73
N ASN A 468 22.42 -44.86 28.28
CA ASN A 468 23.11 -44.33 27.11
C ASN A 468 22.29 -44.46 25.82
N ASP A 469 21.56 -45.57 25.65
CA ASP A 469 20.66 -45.75 24.51
C ASP A 469 19.52 -44.71 24.54
N LYS A 470 18.91 -44.49 25.72
CA LYS A 470 17.89 -43.43 25.90
C LYS A 470 18.42 -42.01 25.68
N ILE A 471 19.67 -41.74 26.07
CA ILE A 471 20.33 -40.44 25.80
C ILE A 471 20.45 -40.24 24.28
N LYS A 472 20.88 -41.27 23.54
CA LYS A 472 20.99 -41.20 22.07
C LYS A 472 19.63 -40.99 21.41
N GLU A 473 18.61 -41.74 21.82
CA GLU A 473 17.24 -41.58 21.30
C GLU A 473 16.73 -40.15 21.52
N SER A 474 16.83 -39.66 22.76
CA SER A 474 16.42 -38.28 23.12
C SER A 474 17.20 -37.22 22.33
N GLU A 475 18.49 -37.42 22.09
CA GLU A 475 19.33 -36.51 21.30
C GLU A 475 18.91 -36.49 19.82
N THR A 476 18.64 -37.66 19.22
CA THR A 476 18.15 -37.73 17.83
C THR A 476 16.77 -37.09 17.64
N GLU A 477 15.85 -37.25 18.59
CA GLU A 477 14.55 -36.56 18.52
C GLU A 477 14.69 -35.06 18.70
N LYS A 478 15.60 -34.64 19.58
CA LYS A 478 15.88 -33.22 19.82
C LYS A 478 16.43 -32.56 18.56
N ASP A 479 17.36 -33.20 17.88
CA ASP A 479 17.97 -32.67 16.66
C ASP A 479 16.93 -32.49 15.56
N LYS A 480 16.06 -33.48 15.34
CA LYS A 480 14.92 -33.38 14.39
C LYS A 480 14.00 -32.21 14.71
N LYS A 481 13.61 -32.04 15.98
CA LYS A 481 12.74 -30.92 16.41
C LYS A 481 13.43 -29.56 16.30
N THR A 482 14.74 -29.52 16.50
CA THR A 482 15.55 -28.30 16.36
C THR A 482 15.68 -27.90 14.89
N GLU A 483 15.78 -28.87 13.97
CA GLU A 483 15.75 -28.64 12.53
C GLU A 483 14.38 -28.08 12.08
N LEU A 484 13.28 -28.71 12.51
CA LEU A 484 11.92 -28.22 12.24
C LEU A 484 11.69 -26.79 12.77
N LEU A 485 12.25 -26.44 13.93
CA LEU A 485 12.18 -25.08 14.47
C LEU A 485 12.90 -24.05 13.59
N LYS A 486 14.06 -24.39 13.02
CA LYS A 486 14.78 -23.50 12.09
C LYS A 486 13.97 -23.27 10.82
N ASP A 487 13.37 -24.32 10.28
CA ASP A 487 12.55 -24.22 9.08
C ASP A 487 11.33 -23.33 9.32
N ILE A 488 10.65 -23.50 10.46
CA ILE A 488 9.55 -22.63 10.91
C ILE A 488 9.99 -21.17 11.07
N GLU A 489 11.16 -20.93 11.66
CA GLU A 489 11.70 -19.58 11.85
C GLU A 489 12.06 -18.88 10.53
N SER A 490 12.31 -19.64 9.47
CA SER A 490 12.57 -19.10 8.13
C SER A 490 11.32 -18.57 7.42
N ILE A 491 10.12 -18.92 7.89
CA ILE A 491 8.85 -18.48 7.31
C ILE A 491 8.42 -17.15 7.96
N ASN A 492 8.45 -16.08 7.16
CA ASN A 492 7.90 -14.79 7.58
C ASN A 492 6.39 -14.74 7.30
N LYS A 493 5.60 -15.09 8.32
CA LYS A 493 4.13 -15.08 8.29
C LYS A 493 3.55 -13.71 7.90
N GLU A 494 4.07 -12.62 8.47
CA GLU A 494 3.54 -11.27 8.22
C GLU A 494 3.74 -10.88 6.76
N LEU A 495 4.94 -11.15 6.23
CA LEU A 495 5.25 -10.86 4.83
C LEU A 495 4.43 -11.74 3.87
N PHE A 496 4.16 -13.00 4.21
CA PHE A 496 3.26 -13.85 3.42
C PHE A 496 1.84 -13.27 3.34
N ILE A 497 1.25 -12.86 4.47
CA ILE A 497 -0.09 -12.28 4.50
C ILE A 497 -0.14 -10.99 3.68
N ILE A 498 0.87 -10.13 3.81
CA ILE A 498 0.98 -8.90 3.01
C ILE A 498 1.02 -9.22 1.52
N LYS A 499 1.90 -10.15 1.09
CA LYS A 499 2.08 -10.51 -0.32
C LYS A 499 0.84 -11.19 -0.91
N TYR A 500 0.15 -12.01 -0.12
CA TYR A 500 -1.09 -12.64 -0.52
C TYR A 500 -2.21 -11.60 -0.74
N ASN A 501 -2.38 -10.67 0.19
CA ASN A 501 -3.35 -9.58 0.05
C ASN A 501 -3.00 -8.65 -1.12
N GLU A 502 -1.70 -8.34 -1.31
CA GLU A 502 -1.22 -7.54 -2.43
C GLU A 502 -1.60 -8.18 -3.78
N ILE A 503 -1.49 -9.50 -3.93
CA ILE A 503 -1.96 -10.20 -5.15
C ILE A 503 -3.47 -10.03 -5.34
N THR A 504 -4.27 -10.15 -4.28
CA THR A 504 -5.72 -9.99 -4.41
C THR A 504 -6.09 -8.58 -4.88
N GLU A 505 -5.45 -7.54 -4.35
CA GLU A 505 -5.65 -6.16 -4.79
C GLU A 505 -5.16 -5.93 -6.23
N LEU A 506 -3.98 -6.44 -6.58
CA LEU A 506 -3.43 -6.31 -7.93
C LEU A 506 -4.28 -7.04 -8.97
N ASN A 507 -4.86 -8.20 -8.63
CA ASN A 507 -5.78 -8.92 -9.53
C ASN A 507 -7.04 -8.12 -9.82
N ILE A 508 -7.64 -7.50 -8.79
CA ILE A 508 -8.80 -6.59 -8.96
C ILE A 508 -8.40 -5.42 -9.86
N SER A 509 -7.24 -4.81 -9.60
CA SER A 509 -6.72 -3.70 -10.42
C SER A 509 -6.52 -4.11 -11.90
N ILE A 510 -6.02 -5.32 -12.16
CA ILE A 510 -5.88 -5.84 -13.53
C ILE A 510 -7.23 -6.02 -14.21
N GLU A 511 -8.24 -6.51 -13.49
CA GLU A 511 -9.57 -6.71 -14.05
C GLU A 511 -10.22 -5.36 -14.44
N ASP A 512 -10.05 -4.34 -13.61
CA ASP A 512 -10.44 -2.96 -13.89
C ASP A 512 -9.69 -2.37 -15.10
N LEU A 513 -8.38 -2.59 -15.20
CA LEU A 513 -7.60 -2.13 -16.35
C LEU A 513 -8.01 -2.85 -17.65
N LYS A 514 -8.30 -4.16 -17.58
CA LYS A 514 -8.78 -4.95 -18.72
C LYS A 514 -10.17 -4.51 -19.18
N THR A 515 -11.08 -4.21 -18.26
CA THR A 515 -12.42 -3.70 -18.61
C THR A 515 -12.33 -2.31 -19.25
N LYS A 516 -11.51 -1.40 -18.71
CA LYS A 516 -11.22 -0.10 -19.34
C LYS A 516 -10.63 -0.27 -20.75
N ALA A 517 -9.63 -1.13 -20.91
CA ALA A 517 -9.03 -1.41 -22.21
C ALA A 517 -10.06 -1.97 -23.22
N LYS A 518 -10.98 -2.83 -22.77
CA LYS A 518 -12.06 -3.37 -23.59
C LYS A 518 -13.03 -2.27 -24.04
N ASN A 519 -13.43 -1.37 -23.14
CA ASN A 519 -14.32 -0.26 -23.48
C ASN A 519 -13.69 0.67 -24.52
N ILE A 520 -12.42 1.06 -24.32
CA ILE A 520 -11.68 1.90 -25.27
C ILE A 520 -11.54 1.19 -26.63
N LYS A 521 -11.36 -0.13 -26.63
CA LYS A 521 -11.30 -0.93 -27.85
C LYS A 521 -12.64 -0.94 -28.61
N ASN A 522 -13.76 -1.08 -27.91
CA ASN A 522 -15.09 -1.00 -28.50
C ASN A 522 -15.36 0.40 -29.09
N GLU A 523 -15.00 1.46 -28.36
CA GLU A 523 -15.10 2.85 -28.87
C GLU A 523 -14.25 3.04 -30.14
N ASN A 524 -13.06 2.45 -30.19
CA ASN A 524 -12.20 2.50 -31.37
C ASN A 524 -12.78 1.71 -32.57
N GLU A 525 -13.53 0.63 -32.33
CA GLU A 525 -14.25 -0.12 -33.36
C GLU A 525 -15.41 0.73 -33.93
N GLU A 526 -16.23 1.34 -33.08
CA GLU A 526 -17.32 2.26 -33.50
C GLU A 526 -16.78 3.46 -34.31
N ILE A 527 -15.70 4.07 -33.84
CA ILE A 527 -15.04 5.17 -34.56
C ILE A 527 -14.47 4.68 -35.90
N SER A 528 -13.95 3.46 -35.98
CA SER A 528 -13.43 2.88 -37.22
C SER A 528 -14.54 2.62 -38.24
N GLU A 529 -15.71 2.14 -37.81
CA GLU A 529 -16.87 1.98 -38.69
C GLU A 529 -17.34 3.34 -39.25
N LYS A 530 -17.42 4.35 -38.38
CA LYS A 530 -17.81 5.71 -38.77
C LYS A 530 -16.81 6.36 -39.74
N GLN A 531 -15.52 6.10 -39.53
CA GLN A 531 -14.45 6.53 -40.43
C GLN A 531 -14.61 5.90 -41.82
N LEU A 532 -14.89 4.60 -41.88
CA LEU A 532 -15.11 3.86 -43.12
C LEU A 532 -16.34 4.38 -43.87
N TRP A 533 -17.45 4.61 -43.16
CA TRP A 533 -18.66 5.18 -43.73
C TRP A 533 -18.43 6.56 -44.33
N LEU A 534 -17.73 7.46 -43.63
CA LEU A 534 -17.38 8.79 -44.16
C LEU A 534 -16.53 8.69 -45.44
N GLN A 535 -15.57 7.77 -45.46
CA GLN A 535 -14.72 7.54 -46.64
C GLN A 535 -15.54 7.07 -47.85
N GLU A 536 -16.51 6.17 -47.63
CA GLU A 536 -17.46 5.71 -48.66
C GLU A 536 -18.32 6.86 -49.19
N GLN A 537 -18.86 7.72 -48.30
CA GLN A 537 -19.67 8.88 -48.69
C GLN A 537 -18.87 9.88 -49.53
N ILE A 538 -17.64 10.21 -49.12
CA ILE A 538 -16.75 11.10 -49.88
C ILE A 538 -16.52 10.53 -51.29
N LYS A 539 -16.25 9.22 -51.40
CA LYS A 539 -16.02 8.52 -52.67
C LYS A 539 -17.25 8.57 -53.59
N GLN A 540 -18.44 8.28 -53.07
CA GLN A 540 -19.69 8.36 -53.84
C GLN A 540 -19.99 9.78 -54.34
N LYS A 541 -19.82 10.80 -53.49
CA LYS A 541 -20.06 12.20 -53.88
C LYS A 541 -19.06 12.66 -54.94
N HIS A 542 -17.78 12.29 -54.83
CA HIS A 542 -16.80 12.55 -55.90
C HIS A 542 -17.19 11.92 -57.24
N GLN A 543 -17.69 10.68 -57.25
CA GLN A 543 -18.18 10.04 -58.48
C GLN A 543 -19.35 10.80 -59.10
N ASN A 544 -20.30 11.28 -58.29
CA ASN A 544 -21.42 12.11 -58.76
C ASN A 544 -20.94 13.45 -59.33
N THR A 545 -19.96 14.11 -58.70
CA THR A 545 -19.35 15.34 -59.24
C THR A 545 -18.73 15.10 -60.62
N ILE A 546 -18.09 13.95 -60.85
CA ILE A 546 -17.51 13.58 -62.16
C ILE A 546 -18.61 13.41 -63.22
N LEU A 547 -19.73 12.75 -62.88
CA LEU A 547 -20.87 12.57 -63.77
C LEU A 547 -21.50 13.90 -64.18
N ILE A 548 -21.76 14.78 -63.21
CA ILE A 548 -22.32 16.13 -63.44
C ILE A 548 -21.36 16.97 -64.30
N THR A 549 -20.05 16.84 -64.09
CA THR A 549 -19.04 17.56 -64.91
C THR A 549 -19.03 17.06 -66.36
N LYS A 550 -19.35 15.78 -66.62
CA LYS A 550 -19.55 15.28 -68.00
C LYS A 550 -20.81 15.87 -68.64
N GLU A 551 -21.91 15.97 -67.89
CA GLU A 551 -23.14 16.61 -68.38
C GLU A 551 -22.94 18.10 -68.68
N GLU A 552 -22.21 18.82 -67.82
CA GLU A 552 -21.82 20.22 -68.04
C GLU A 552 -21.04 20.38 -69.35
N LYS A 553 -20.06 19.51 -69.62
CA LYS A 553 -19.31 19.50 -70.89
C LYS A 553 -20.22 19.25 -72.11
N ASN A 554 -21.13 18.29 -72.03
CA ASN A 554 -22.07 18.00 -73.12
C ASN A 554 -22.99 19.20 -73.43
N ILE A 555 -23.47 19.93 -72.40
CA ILE A 555 -24.28 21.13 -72.61
C ILE A 555 -23.45 22.26 -73.23
N VAL A 556 -22.20 22.44 -72.79
CA VAL A 556 -21.29 23.43 -73.37
C VAL A 556 -21.00 23.13 -74.84
N GLU A 557 -20.76 21.86 -75.22
CA GLU A 557 -20.61 21.45 -76.63
C GLU A 557 -21.89 21.71 -77.46
N ILE A 558 -23.09 21.50 -76.90
CA ILE A 558 -24.36 21.80 -77.58
C ILE A 558 -24.55 23.32 -77.78
N LEU A 559 -24.12 24.14 -76.80
CA LEU A 559 -24.14 25.60 -76.91
C LEU A 559 -23.14 26.11 -77.97
N GLU A 560 -21.98 25.48 -78.10
CA GLU A 560 -21.00 25.76 -79.18
C GLU A 560 -21.53 25.32 -80.56
N LYS A 561 -22.19 24.16 -80.68
CA LYS A 561 -22.83 23.72 -81.92
C LYS A 561 -23.95 24.65 -82.39
N ASN A 562 -24.71 25.26 -81.47
CA ASN A 562 -25.72 26.28 -81.82
C ASN A 562 -25.10 27.62 -82.25
N LYS A 563 -23.88 27.93 -81.79
CA LYS A 563 -23.09 29.06 -82.31
C LYS A 563 -22.66 28.82 -83.77
N ASN A 564 -22.46 27.57 -84.14
CA ASN A 564 -22.19 27.15 -85.53
C ASN A 564 -23.44 27.11 -86.43
N ALA A 565 -24.66 27.31 -85.89
CA ALA A 565 -25.86 27.54 -86.71
C ALA A 565 -25.88 28.95 -87.35
N LEU A 566 -25.02 29.87 -86.89
CA LEU A 566 -24.72 31.13 -87.57
C LEU A 566 -23.86 30.93 -88.84
N LEU A 567 -23.16 29.79 -88.95
CA LEU A 567 -22.38 29.38 -90.14
C LEU A 567 -23.23 28.67 -91.20
N LEU A 568 -24.51 28.39 -90.92
CA LEU A 568 -25.43 27.74 -91.88
C LEU A 568 -25.89 28.65 -93.04
N ALA A 569 -25.49 29.93 -93.05
CA ALA A 569 -25.53 30.77 -94.23
C ALA A 569 -24.71 30.17 -95.40
N GLU A 570 -23.74 29.30 -95.13
CA GLU A 570 -23.00 28.52 -96.15
C GLU A 570 -23.75 27.27 -96.65
N LYS A 571 -24.80 26.81 -95.95
CA LYS A 571 -25.63 25.68 -96.38
C LYS A 571 -26.69 26.04 -97.42
N ILE A 572 -26.86 27.34 -97.72
CA ILE A 572 -27.65 27.84 -98.87
C ILE A 572 -27.13 27.27 -100.20
N LYS A 573 -25.84 26.91 -100.25
CA LYS A 573 -25.20 26.25 -101.40
C LYS A 573 -25.54 24.76 -101.55
N ILE A 574 -26.03 24.11 -100.49
CA ILE A 574 -26.41 22.68 -100.47
C ILE A 574 -27.92 22.50 -100.80
N LEU A 575 -28.71 23.56 -100.66
CA LEU A 575 -30.16 23.56 -100.94
C LEU A 575 -30.49 23.63 -102.44
N GLU A 576 -29.54 23.97 -103.30
CA GLU A 576 -29.67 23.87 -104.77
C GLU A 576 -29.62 22.42 -105.27
N GLU A 577 -28.92 21.52 -104.56
CA GLU A 577 -28.79 20.09 -104.92
C GLU A 577 -29.93 19.21 -104.36
N GLN A 578 -30.64 19.67 -103.32
CA GLN A 578 -31.73 18.89 -102.70
C GLN A 578 -33.08 19.02 -103.42
N LYS A 579 -33.26 20.06 -104.23
CA LYS A 579 -34.45 20.27 -105.09
C LYS A 579 -34.63 19.16 -106.14
N GLU A 580 -33.53 18.53 -106.55
CA GLU A 580 -33.53 17.49 -107.59
C GLU A 580 -33.94 16.10 -107.05
N LYS A 581 -33.75 15.83 -105.74
CA LYS A 581 -33.99 14.50 -105.14
C LYS A 581 -35.40 14.24 -104.61
N GLU A 582 -36.10 15.24 -104.07
CA GLU A 582 -37.51 15.03 -103.60
C GLU A 582 -38.52 14.96 -104.77
N LYS A 583 -38.12 15.44 -105.96
CA LYS A 583 -38.84 15.20 -107.24
C LYS A 583 -38.98 13.71 -107.57
N GLN A 584 -38.10 12.86 -107.04
CA GLN A 584 -38.13 11.40 -107.26
C GLN A 584 -39.01 10.64 -106.25
N ARG A 585 -39.39 11.25 -105.12
CA ARG A 585 -40.13 10.57 -104.03
C ARG A 585 -41.65 10.67 -104.17
N TYR A 586 -42.13 11.68 -104.89
CA TYR A 586 -43.54 11.89 -105.25
C TYR A 586 -44.13 10.73 -106.08
N ASN A 587 -43.29 10.04 -106.86
CA ASN A 587 -43.74 9.03 -107.82
C ASN A 587 -43.90 7.62 -107.22
N GLN A 588 -43.55 7.37 -105.96
CA GLN A 588 -43.72 6.03 -105.32
C GLN A 588 -44.96 5.93 -104.42
N THR A 589 -45.61 7.04 -104.07
CA THR A 589 -46.73 7.06 -103.10
C THR A 589 -48.11 6.90 -103.74
N ILE A 590 -48.18 6.85 -105.08
CA ILE A 590 -49.46 6.81 -105.82
C ILE A 590 -50.02 5.37 -105.96
N ASP A 591 -49.18 4.32 -105.84
CA ASP A 591 -49.60 2.94 -106.16
C ASP A 591 -50.13 2.12 -104.97
N GLU A 592 -49.88 2.51 -103.72
CA GLU A 592 -50.35 1.73 -102.54
C GLU A 592 -51.70 2.20 -101.98
N ILE A 593 -52.12 3.43 -102.31
CA ILE A 593 -53.34 4.05 -101.80
C ILE A 593 -54.61 3.46 -102.45
N GLN A 594 -54.50 2.83 -103.63
CA GLN A 594 -55.65 2.20 -104.30
C GLN A 594 -56.13 0.87 -103.70
N LYS A 595 -55.37 0.23 -102.78
CA LYS A 595 -55.68 -1.12 -102.29
C LYS A 595 -56.48 -1.21 -100.98
N ILE A 596 -56.73 -0.11 -100.27
CA ILE A 596 -57.34 -0.14 -98.93
C ILE A 596 -58.64 0.68 -98.87
N THR A 597 -59.26 0.94 -100.02
CA THR A 597 -60.47 1.79 -100.14
C THR A 597 -61.81 1.04 -100.12
N GLU A 598 -61.82 -0.29 -99.99
CA GLU A 598 -63.08 -1.08 -100.03
C GLU A 598 -63.47 -1.72 -98.69
N GLY A 599 -62.66 -1.63 -97.64
CA GLY A 599 -62.90 -2.34 -96.38
C GLY A 599 -63.67 -1.59 -95.29
N CYS A 600 -63.79 -0.26 -95.36
CA CYS A 600 -64.24 0.55 -94.22
C CYS A 600 -65.65 1.12 -94.37
N GLN A 601 -66.60 0.29 -94.81
CA GLN A 601 -68.02 0.53 -94.56
C GLN A 601 -68.56 -0.43 -93.49
N LYS A 602 -68.73 0.13 -92.28
CA LYS A 602 -69.78 -0.13 -91.26
C LYS A 602 -69.26 -0.42 -89.85
N ILE A 603 -70.01 0.15 -88.91
CA ILE A 603 -70.04 -0.04 -87.45
C ILE A 603 -69.01 0.84 -86.71
N GLY A 604 -69.36 1.74 -85.80
CA GLY A 604 -70.60 1.84 -85.01
C GLY A 604 -70.23 1.93 -83.53
N VAL A 605 -70.04 3.17 -83.06
CA VAL A 605 -70.50 3.79 -81.81
C VAL A 605 -70.51 2.96 -80.50
N VAL A 606 -69.96 3.64 -79.47
CA VAL A 606 -70.00 3.48 -78.00
C VAL A 606 -69.05 2.46 -77.38
N LEU A 607 -68.17 2.96 -76.49
CA LEU A 607 -67.92 2.40 -75.15
C LEU A 607 -67.12 3.41 -74.29
N GLN A 608 -67.81 4.04 -73.34
CA GLN A 608 -67.31 4.26 -71.97
C GLN A 608 -68.05 3.24 -71.08
N PRO A 609 -67.76 3.03 -69.78
CA PRO A 609 -66.63 3.43 -68.91
C PRO A 609 -66.12 2.26 -68.01
N ILE A 610 -64.80 2.02 -67.89
CA ILE A 610 -64.24 1.04 -66.91
C ILE A 610 -63.10 1.64 -66.03
N SER A 611 -62.59 2.84 -66.32
CA SER A 611 -61.36 3.36 -65.68
C SER A 611 -61.52 4.32 -64.48
N ILE A 612 -62.75 4.60 -64.01
CA ILE A 612 -62.98 5.61 -62.94
C ILE A 612 -63.14 4.95 -61.57
N THR A 613 -63.97 3.91 -61.44
CA THR A 613 -64.23 3.19 -60.16
C THR A 613 -62.99 2.46 -59.62
N LEU A 614 -62.20 1.83 -60.49
CA LEU A 614 -60.95 1.15 -60.10
C LEU A 614 -59.86 2.13 -59.58
N ASN A 615 -59.87 3.39 -60.01
CA ASN A 615 -58.89 4.41 -59.58
C ASN A 615 -59.24 5.03 -58.22
N GLU A 616 -60.52 5.16 -57.89
CA GLU A 616 -60.96 5.69 -56.59
C GLU A 616 -60.72 4.69 -55.46
N ASP A 617 -61.00 3.40 -55.68
CA ASP A 617 -60.76 2.36 -54.68
C ASP A 617 -59.27 2.13 -54.43
N LEU A 618 -58.43 2.23 -55.47
CA LEU A 618 -56.97 2.11 -55.33
C LEU A 618 -56.39 3.29 -54.54
N LYS A 619 -56.92 4.51 -54.71
CA LYS A 619 -56.58 5.67 -53.88
C LYS A 619 -56.96 5.46 -52.41
N LYS A 620 -58.15 4.92 -52.12
CA LYS A 620 -58.59 4.64 -50.73
C LYS A 620 -57.66 3.65 -50.03
N VAL A 621 -57.34 2.52 -50.68
CA VAL A 621 -56.41 1.52 -50.13
C VAL A 621 -55.00 2.09 -49.99
N GLN A 622 -54.58 3.00 -50.87
CA GLN A 622 -53.30 3.71 -50.76
C GLN A 622 -53.25 4.65 -49.55
N THR A 623 -54.32 5.40 -49.27
CA THR A 623 -54.42 6.24 -48.07
C THR A 623 -54.47 5.40 -46.79
N GLU A 624 -55.21 4.28 -46.77
CA GLU A 624 -55.22 3.35 -45.64
C GLU A 624 -53.81 2.77 -45.38
N LYS A 625 -53.11 2.37 -46.44
CA LYS A 625 -51.72 1.89 -46.36
C LYS A 625 -50.77 2.94 -45.76
N GLN A 626 -50.88 4.20 -46.20
CA GLN A 626 -50.05 5.30 -45.68
C GLN A 626 -50.37 5.62 -44.22
N ALA A 627 -51.65 5.67 -43.85
CA ALA A 627 -52.06 5.90 -42.46
C ALA A 627 -51.52 4.80 -41.53
N MET A 628 -51.68 3.53 -41.91
CA MET A 628 -51.19 2.39 -41.15
C MET A 628 -49.66 2.38 -41.01
N GLN A 629 -48.94 2.80 -42.05
CA GLN A 629 -47.48 2.93 -42.01
C GLN A 629 -47.03 4.03 -41.03
N THR A 630 -47.75 5.15 -41.01
CA THR A 630 -47.48 6.26 -40.08
C THR A 630 -47.72 5.84 -38.61
N GLU A 631 -48.75 5.03 -38.34
CA GLU A 631 -48.99 4.47 -37.01
C GLU A 631 -47.89 3.50 -36.56
N ILE A 632 -47.39 2.65 -37.47
CA ILE A 632 -46.25 1.75 -37.20
C ILE A 632 -45.00 2.55 -36.84
N GLU A 633 -44.69 3.59 -37.62
CA GLU A 633 -43.53 4.47 -37.38
C GLU A 633 -43.65 5.19 -36.02
N GLY A 634 -44.84 5.69 -35.68
CA GLY A 634 -45.11 6.31 -34.37
C GLY A 634 -44.95 5.34 -33.21
N ALA A 635 -45.45 4.11 -33.34
CA ALA A 635 -45.29 3.07 -32.31
C ALA A 635 -43.82 2.63 -32.17
N GLN A 636 -43.08 2.50 -33.27
CA GLN A 636 -41.64 2.21 -33.28
C GLN A 636 -40.81 3.32 -32.63
N TYR A 637 -41.15 4.58 -32.86
CA TYR A 637 -40.50 5.71 -32.20
C TYR A 637 -40.66 5.69 -30.67
N LEU A 638 -41.88 5.40 -30.18
CA LEU A 638 -42.14 5.25 -28.75
C LEU A 638 -41.40 4.04 -28.16
N MET A 639 -41.30 2.93 -28.89
CA MET A 639 -40.50 1.78 -28.48
C MET A 639 -39.03 2.15 -28.32
N GLY A 640 -38.45 2.86 -29.29
CA GLY A 640 -37.07 3.34 -29.21
C GLY A 640 -36.81 4.27 -28.02
N LYS A 641 -37.78 5.14 -27.65
CA LYS A 641 -37.70 5.94 -26.41
C LYS A 641 -37.68 5.09 -25.14
N ILE A 642 -38.53 4.07 -25.06
CA ILE A 642 -38.56 3.17 -23.91
C ILE A 642 -37.26 2.37 -23.81
N GLU A 643 -36.73 1.89 -24.94
CA GLU A 643 -35.43 1.20 -25.00
C GLU A 643 -34.29 2.09 -24.51
N GLN A 644 -34.27 3.36 -24.94
CA GLN A 644 -33.28 4.33 -24.48
C GLN A 644 -33.35 4.54 -22.96
N LEU A 645 -34.54 4.81 -22.42
CA LEU A 645 -34.75 4.97 -20.97
C LEU A 645 -34.34 3.73 -20.18
N MET A 646 -34.65 2.52 -20.69
CA MET A 646 -34.21 1.27 -20.08
C MET A 646 -32.69 1.12 -20.07
N THR A 647 -32.02 1.63 -21.11
CA THR A 647 -30.56 1.57 -21.21
C THR A 647 -29.91 2.50 -20.19
N ASP A 648 -30.47 3.69 -19.99
CA ASP A 648 -30.01 4.66 -19.01
C ASP A 648 -30.22 4.15 -17.58
N ILE A 649 -31.43 3.64 -17.25
CA ILE A 649 -31.71 3.04 -15.93
C ILE A 649 -30.78 1.85 -15.63
N LYS A 650 -30.46 1.02 -16.64
CA LYS A 650 -29.49 -0.09 -16.45
C LYS A 650 -28.10 0.44 -16.07
N LYS A 651 -27.63 1.53 -16.68
CA LYS A 651 -26.35 2.15 -16.33
C LYS A 651 -26.38 2.70 -14.91
N ASP A 652 -27.48 3.34 -14.50
CA ASP A 652 -27.64 3.88 -13.15
C ASP A 652 -27.67 2.78 -12.08
N ILE A 653 -28.37 1.66 -12.36
CA ILE A 653 -28.38 0.47 -11.49
C ILE A 653 -26.96 -0.10 -11.33
N GLU A 654 -26.18 -0.21 -12.40
CA GLU A 654 -24.79 -0.68 -12.29
C GLU A 654 -23.93 0.25 -11.44
N LYS A 655 -24.05 1.55 -11.64
CA LYS A 655 -23.33 2.55 -10.84
C LYS A 655 -23.68 2.42 -9.35
N ILE A 656 -24.97 2.37 -9.04
CA ILE A 656 -25.47 2.21 -7.67
C ILE A 656 -24.99 0.89 -7.03
N LYS A 657 -24.93 -0.20 -7.81
CA LYS A 657 -24.39 -1.47 -7.31
C LYS A 657 -22.92 -1.35 -6.91
N ARG A 658 -22.09 -0.65 -7.70
CA ARG A 658 -20.68 -0.39 -7.35
C ARG A 658 -20.57 0.48 -6.11
N ASP A 659 -21.33 1.57 -6.04
CA ASP A 659 -21.32 2.48 -4.89
C ASP A 659 -21.76 1.77 -3.60
N LYS A 660 -22.77 0.89 -3.68
CA LYS A 660 -23.22 0.05 -2.55
C LYS A 660 -22.10 -0.86 -2.03
N ILE A 661 -21.38 -1.55 -2.91
CA ILE A 661 -20.26 -2.44 -2.53
C ILE A 661 -19.17 -1.64 -1.81
N ASN A 662 -18.81 -0.46 -2.34
CA ASN A 662 -17.80 0.40 -1.73
C ASN A 662 -18.21 0.87 -0.33
N LEU A 663 -19.45 1.31 -0.16
CA LEU A 663 -19.96 1.73 1.16
C LEU A 663 -20.08 0.56 2.15
N GLU A 664 -20.38 -0.67 1.68
CA GLU A 664 -20.38 -1.87 2.52
C GLU A 664 -18.96 -2.23 3.01
N LEU A 665 -17.95 -2.05 2.16
CA LEU A 665 -16.54 -2.20 2.56
C LEU A 665 -16.14 -1.15 3.59
N GLN A 666 -16.48 0.12 3.36
CA GLN A 666 -16.22 1.20 4.31
C GLN A 666 -16.89 0.97 5.66
N LYS A 667 -18.11 0.42 5.68
CA LYS A 667 -18.80 -0.01 6.91
C LYS A 667 -17.98 -1.04 7.69
N LYS A 668 -17.47 -2.08 7.02
CA LYS A 668 -16.62 -3.10 7.67
C LYS A 668 -15.33 -2.50 8.23
N VAL A 669 -14.67 -1.62 7.47
CA VAL A 669 -13.46 -0.92 7.94
C VAL A 669 -13.75 -0.07 9.19
N LYS A 670 -14.88 0.63 9.19
CA LYS A 670 -15.34 1.41 10.35
C LYS A 670 -15.53 0.52 11.58
N GLU A 671 -16.24 -0.60 11.45
CA GLU A 671 -16.48 -1.55 12.54
C GLU A 671 -15.17 -2.12 13.10
N GLN A 672 -14.20 -2.44 12.24
CA GLN A 672 -12.87 -2.89 12.68
C GLN A 672 -12.14 -1.81 13.49
N LYS A 673 -12.19 -0.54 13.05
CA LYS A 673 -11.59 0.59 13.77
C LYS A 673 -12.26 0.84 15.12
N GLU A 674 -13.58 0.72 15.20
CA GLU A 674 -14.33 0.80 16.46
C GLU A 674 -13.90 -0.32 17.42
N GLN A 675 -13.71 -1.54 16.94
CA GLN A 675 -13.19 -2.66 17.74
C GLN A 675 -11.78 -2.39 18.28
N ILE A 676 -10.89 -1.77 17.47
CA ILE A 676 -9.55 -1.39 17.92
C ILE A 676 -9.61 -0.37 19.05
N ILE A 677 -10.42 0.68 18.92
CA ILE A 677 -10.61 1.68 20.00
C ILE A 677 -11.15 0.98 21.26
N TYR A 678 -12.16 0.14 21.10
CA TYR A 678 -12.73 -0.61 22.22
C TYR A 678 -11.68 -1.47 22.94
N TRP A 679 -10.87 -2.21 22.18
CA TRP A 679 -9.79 -3.03 22.74
C TRP A 679 -8.74 -2.18 23.45
N MET A 680 -8.34 -1.05 22.84
CA MET A 680 -7.39 -0.12 23.45
C MET A 680 -7.91 0.40 24.79
N ASP A 681 -9.18 0.77 24.87
CA ASP A 681 -9.78 1.37 26.08
C ASP A 681 -10.05 0.34 27.18
N ASN A 682 -10.61 -0.80 26.79
CA ASN A 682 -11.18 -1.75 27.74
C ASN A 682 -10.27 -2.93 28.06
N VAL A 683 -9.28 -3.22 27.21
CA VAL A 683 -8.39 -4.37 27.38
C VAL A 683 -6.96 -3.90 27.59
N PHE A 684 -6.39 -3.18 26.62
CA PHE A 684 -4.98 -2.78 26.65
C PHE A 684 -4.62 -1.93 27.86
N ILE A 685 -5.39 -0.86 28.13
CA ILE A 685 -5.12 0.02 29.27
C ILE A 685 -5.26 -0.71 30.62
N LYS A 686 -6.25 -1.60 30.75
CA LYS A 686 -6.43 -2.40 31.98
C LYS A 686 -5.23 -3.32 32.20
N ILE A 687 -4.81 -4.04 31.16
CA ILE A 687 -3.63 -4.91 31.21
C ILE A 687 -2.37 -4.10 31.55
N LEU A 688 -2.17 -2.95 30.91
CA LEU A 688 -1.02 -2.08 31.20
C LEU A 688 -0.98 -1.63 32.65
N ASN A 689 -2.12 -1.23 33.22
CA ASN A 689 -2.19 -0.84 34.62
C ASN A 689 -1.88 -2.01 35.54
N THR A 690 -2.43 -3.20 35.28
CA THR A 690 -2.12 -4.41 36.05
C THR A 690 -0.64 -4.78 35.97
N ILE A 691 -0.01 -4.67 34.80
CA ILE A 691 1.42 -4.92 34.63
C ILE A 691 2.24 -3.90 35.41
N GLU A 692 1.93 -2.60 35.29
CA GLU A 692 2.66 -1.54 36.01
C GLU A 692 2.58 -1.75 37.53
N THR A 693 1.39 -2.03 38.06
CA THR A 693 1.18 -2.30 39.48
C THR A 693 2.01 -3.49 39.93
N ARG A 694 1.91 -4.65 39.25
CA ARG A 694 2.67 -5.86 39.62
C ARG A 694 4.18 -5.67 39.56
N VAL A 695 4.67 -5.02 38.50
CA VAL A 695 6.11 -4.74 38.35
C VAL A 695 6.58 -3.80 39.47
N THR A 696 5.79 -2.78 39.81
CA THR A 696 6.14 -1.84 40.88
C THR A 696 6.13 -2.52 42.25
N GLU A 697 5.14 -3.35 42.55
CA GLU A 697 5.04 -4.13 43.78
C GLU A 697 6.23 -5.10 43.93
N GLU A 698 6.62 -5.77 42.85
CA GLU A 698 7.77 -6.68 42.87
C GLU A 698 9.09 -5.94 43.15
N ILE A 699 9.29 -4.79 42.50
CA ILE A 699 10.46 -3.94 42.72
C ILE A 699 10.46 -3.42 44.16
N LEU A 700 9.30 -2.96 44.67
CA LEU A 700 9.16 -2.46 46.03
C LEU A 700 9.50 -3.53 47.07
N LYS A 701 8.97 -4.75 46.92
CA LYS A 701 9.25 -5.87 47.81
C LYS A 701 10.75 -6.22 47.83
N ASN A 702 11.38 -6.27 46.66
CA ASN A 702 12.82 -6.53 46.57
C ASN A 702 13.66 -5.36 47.12
N PHE A 703 13.19 -4.13 46.93
CA PHE A 703 13.81 -2.92 47.48
C PHE A 703 13.82 -2.97 49.00
N GLU A 704 12.68 -3.22 49.62
CA GLU A 704 12.55 -3.29 51.07
C GLU A 704 13.46 -4.36 51.69
N VAL A 705 13.51 -5.56 51.10
CA VAL A 705 14.39 -6.64 51.58
C VAL A 705 15.86 -6.24 51.56
N LEU A 706 16.32 -5.64 50.46
CA LEU A 706 17.72 -5.21 50.32
C LEU A 706 18.04 -4.00 51.19
N PHE A 707 17.10 -3.04 51.29
CA PHE A 707 17.25 -1.85 52.12
C PHE A 707 17.42 -2.27 53.59
N ARG A 708 16.50 -3.10 54.11
CA ARG A 708 16.58 -3.65 55.47
C ARG A 708 17.89 -4.38 55.71
N LYS A 709 18.33 -5.20 54.74
CA LYS A 709 19.60 -5.93 54.81
C LYS A 709 20.79 -4.98 54.95
N TYR A 710 20.95 -4.01 54.05
CA TYR A 710 22.11 -3.11 54.06
C TYR A 710 22.07 -2.15 55.25
N PHE A 711 20.89 -1.67 55.63
CA PHE A 711 20.72 -0.78 56.78
C PHE A 711 21.13 -1.47 58.08
N LYS A 712 20.65 -2.70 58.31
CA LYS A 712 21.04 -3.53 59.46
C LYS A 712 22.52 -3.88 59.47
N MET A 713 23.13 -4.09 58.29
CA MET A 713 24.56 -4.38 58.21
C MET A 713 25.42 -3.16 58.54
N LEU A 714 24.98 -1.94 58.18
CA LEU A 714 25.69 -0.69 58.48
C LEU A 714 25.53 -0.28 59.95
N LEU A 715 24.33 -0.45 60.51
CA LEU A 715 24.00 -0.17 61.91
C LEU A 715 23.85 -1.48 62.70
N GLN A 716 24.96 -2.12 63.05
CA GLN A 716 24.92 -3.28 63.93
C GLN A 716 24.40 -2.84 65.30
N ASN A 717 23.39 -3.54 65.84
CA ASN A 717 22.70 -3.27 67.12
C ASN A 717 21.67 -2.13 67.11
N SER A 718 21.16 -1.68 65.96
CA SER A 718 19.99 -0.79 65.95
C SER A 718 18.67 -1.57 66.06
N ASP A 719 17.78 -1.14 66.95
CA ASP A 719 16.42 -1.70 67.11
C ASP A 719 15.41 -1.17 66.07
N PHE A 720 15.89 -0.40 65.07
CA PHE A 720 15.05 0.11 63.99
C PHE A 720 14.45 -1.02 63.15
N LEU A 721 13.13 -1.06 63.11
CA LEU A 721 12.35 -1.68 62.05
C LEU A 721 12.20 -0.67 60.92
N VAL A 722 12.32 -1.13 59.67
CA VAL A 722 12.23 -0.26 58.50
C VAL A 722 11.22 -0.81 57.51
N GLU A 723 10.20 -0.04 57.21
CA GLU A 723 9.25 -0.32 56.15
C GLU A 723 9.44 0.66 54.99
N ILE A 724 9.09 0.25 53.78
CA ILE A 724 9.14 1.12 52.61
C ILE A 724 7.73 1.31 52.09
N ASP A 725 7.29 2.57 51.99
CA ASP A 725 5.96 2.89 51.46
C ASP A 725 5.87 2.68 49.93
N GLN A 726 4.67 2.82 49.35
CA GLN A 726 4.45 2.68 47.90
C GLN A 726 5.20 3.72 47.04
N LYS A 727 5.75 4.78 47.65
CA LYS A 727 6.51 5.84 47.00
C LYS A 727 8.02 5.68 47.21
N PHE A 728 8.47 4.52 47.69
CA PHE A 728 9.88 4.24 48.00
C PHE A 728 10.46 5.18 49.07
N THR A 729 9.65 5.57 50.06
CA THR A 729 10.06 6.30 51.26
C THR A 729 10.32 5.32 52.39
N PRO A 730 11.51 5.31 53.00
CA PRO A 730 11.75 4.52 54.20
C PRO A 730 11.09 5.16 55.42
N ILE A 731 10.33 4.36 56.17
CA ILE A 731 9.69 4.70 57.43
C ILE A 731 10.41 3.88 58.52
N PHE A 732 10.90 4.54 59.55
CA PHE A 732 11.67 3.92 60.61
C PHE A 732 10.80 3.82 61.87
N SER A 733 10.88 2.71 62.60
CA SER A 733 10.17 2.55 63.87
C SER A 733 10.99 1.81 64.93
N VAL A 734 10.82 2.22 66.18
CA VAL A 734 11.41 1.59 67.39
C VAL A 734 10.34 1.62 68.47
N ASP A 735 10.06 0.47 69.11
CA ASP A 735 9.08 0.34 70.21
C ASP A 735 7.77 1.13 69.97
N ASP A 736 7.13 0.88 68.82
CA ASP A 736 5.89 1.52 68.32
C ASP A 736 5.96 3.03 68.02
N SER A 737 7.12 3.68 68.21
CA SER A 737 7.35 5.07 67.80
C SER A 737 7.84 5.14 66.35
N VAL A 738 7.18 5.96 65.53
CA VAL A 738 7.56 6.19 64.12
C VAL A 738 8.45 7.41 64.00
N PHE A 739 9.58 7.25 63.30
CA PHE A 739 10.57 8.28 63.04
C PHE A 739 10.63 8.57 61.54
N LEU A 740 10.60 9.86 61.18
CA LEU A 740 10.89 10.30 59.83
C LEU A 740 12.41 10.36 59.62
N PHE A 741 12.83 10.42 58.37
CA PHE A 741 14.26 10.55 58.02
C PHE A 741 14.92 11.77 58.70
N GLU A 742 14.17 12.84 58.93
CA GLU A 742 14.66 14.06 59.59
C GLU A 742 14.96 13.87 61.08
N ASP A 743 14.32 12.90 61.73
CA ASP A 743 14.46 12.63 63.17
C ASP A 743 15.70 11.78 63.49
N LEU A 744 16.28 11.13 62.48
CA LEU A 744 17.44 10.25 62.62
C LEU A 744 18.73 10.99 63.01
N SER A 745 19.63 10.29 63.71
CA SER A 745 20.96 10.81 64.04
C SER A 745 21.84 10.99 62.79
N GLY A 746 22.96 11.72 62.93
CA GLY A 746 23.85 12.02 61.79
C GLY A 746 24.36 10.77 61.06
N GLY A 747 24.73 9.72 61.80
CA GLY A 747 25.19 8.44 61.28
C GLY A 747 24.05 7.56 60.77
N GLU A 748 22.90 7.54 61.44
CA GLU A 748 21.69 6.85 60.94
C GLU A 748 21.22 7.42 59.61
N LYS A 749 21.20 8.76 59.47
CA LYS A 749 20.88 9.43 58.20
C LYS A 749 21.83 8.99 57.09
N THR A 750 23.13 8.90 57.36
CA THR A 750 24.12 8.44 56.38
C THR A 750 23.91 6.96 56.05
N ALA A 751 23.60 6.12 57.03
CA ALA A 751 23.32 4.69 56.84
C ALA A 751 22.06 4.46 56.00
N ALA A 752 20.98 5.18 56.29
CA ALA A 752 19.73 5.14 55.53
C ALA A 752 19.95 5.55 54.08
N ALA A 753 20.62 6.69 53.86
CA ALA A 753 20.91 7.21 52.53
C ALA A 753 21.81 6.27 51.72
N LEU A 754 22.88 5.74 52.34
CA LEU A 754 23.77 4.79 51.69
C LEU A 754 23.03 3.48 51.36
N SER A 755 22.25 2.94 52.30
CA SER A 755 21.43 1.73 52.08
C SER A 755 20.47 1.91 50.91
N TYR A 756 19.92 3.11 50.72
CA TYR A 756 19.08 3.46 49.58
C TYR A 756 19.83 3.31 48.25
N TYR A 757 21.01 3.96 48.11
CA TYR A 757 21.81 3.85 46.89
C TYR A 757 22.32 2.44 46.62
N LEU A 758 22.74 1.72 47.66
CA LEU A 758 23.17 0.33 47.55
C LEU A 758 22.04 -0.56 47.04
N THR A 759 20.84 -0.36 47.59
CA THR A 759 19.63 -1.08 47.16
C THR A 759 19.33 -0.81 45.68
N LEU A 760 19.32 0.46 45.27
CA LEU A 760 19.10 0.82 43.86
C LEU A 760 20.16 0.20 42.94
N ALA A 761 21.43 0.30 43.28
CA ALA A 761 22.53 -0.24 42.48
C ALA A 761 22.42 -1.77 42.31
N VAL A 762 22.09 -2.49 43.39
CA VAL A 762 21.94 -3.96 43.37
C VAL A 762 20.69 -4.38 42.59
N LEU A 763 19.56 -3.70 42.76
CA LEU A 763 18.35 -4.00 41.99
C LEU A 763 18.56 -3.74 40.50
N LEU A 764 19.27 -2.68 40.15
CA LEU A 764 19.63 -2.38 38.77
C LEU A 764 20.47 -3.49 38.14
N GLU A 765 21.44 -4.04 38.87
CA GLU A 765 22.19 -5.22 38.44
C GLU A 765 21.26 -6.43 38.28
N LYS A 766 20.43 -6.71 39.28
CA LYS A 766 19.51 -7.86 39.30
C LYS A 766 18.54 -7.86 38.11
N TYR A 767 17.93 -6.72 37.82
CA TYR A 767 16.95 -6.62 36.75
C TYR A 767 17.57 -6.35 35.37
N GLY A 768 18.84 -5.95 35.29
CA GLY A 768 19.54 -5.70 34.03
C GLY A 768 18.94 -4.55 33.20
N ILE A 769 18.19 -3.64 33.83
CA ILE A 769 17.35 -2.62 33.15
C ILE A 769 18.18 -1.43 32.61
N SER A 770 19.35 -1.15 33.18
CA SER A 770 20.25 -0.07 32.75
C SER A 770 21.62 -0.61 32.34
N ALA A 771 22.28 0.00 31.37
CA ALA A 771 23.66 -0.37 31.04
C ALA A 771 24.65 0.11 32.12
N LEU A 772 24.25 1.06 32.99
CA LEU A 772 24.97 1.41 34.22
C LEU A 772 24.93 0.32 35.31
N LYS A 773 24.40 -0.87 35.01
CA LYS A 773 24.46 -2.02 35.90
C LYS A 773 25.91 -2.33 36.31
N GLY A 774 26.11 -2.50 37.61
CA GLY A 774 27.36 -2.99 38.16
C GLY A 774 28.40 -1.91 38.46
N ILE A 775 28.09 -0.61 38.36
CA ILE A 775 29.00 0.47 38.80
C ILE A 775 28.37 1.35 39.89
N LEU A 776 29.16 1.71 40.89
CA LEU A 776 28.80 2.69 41.94
C LEU A 776 29.96 3.64 42.21
N ILE A 777 29.72 4.95 42.19
CA ILE A 777 30.73 5.97 42.46
C ILE A 777 30.31 6.80 43.67
N LEU A 778 31.14 6.79 44.72
CA LEU A 778 30.89 7.45 46.00
C LEU A 778 32.00 8.47 46.32
N ASP A 779 31.60 9.71 46.60
CA ASP A 779 32.50 10.80 47.00
C ASP A 779 32.38 11.06 48.51
N GLU A 780 33.37 10.61 49.28
CA GLU A 780 33.44 10.70 50.75
C GLU A 780 32.17 10.15 51.45
N PRO A 781 31.81 8.87 51.27
CA PRO A 781 30.59 8.29 51.85
C PRO A 781 30.64 8.10 53.37
N THR A 782 31.75 8.42 54.03
CA THR A 782 31.99 8.20 55.46
C THR A 782 31.50 9.35 56.35
N THR A 783 31.02 10.46 55.79
CA THR A 783 30.61 11.63 56.57
C THR A 783 29.48 11.29 57.55
N GLY A 784 29.76 11.47 58.85
CA GLY A 784 28.83 11.17 59.94
C GLY A 784 28.88 9.73 60.45
N PHE A 785 29.74 8.87 59.91
CA PHE A 785 29.99 7.53 60.45
C PHE A 785 31.08 7.52 61.51
N GLY A 786 30.87 6.72 62.55
CA GLY A 786 31.90 6.34 63.52
C GLY A 786 32.80 5.21 62.99
N PRO A 787 33.91 4.90 63.70
CA PRO A 787 34.87 3.88 63.27
C PRO A 787 34.26 2.49 63.02
N GLU A 788 33.30 2.07 63.85
CA GLU A 788 32.60 0.78 63.69
C GLU A 788 31.75 0.74 62.42
N GLN A 789 31.04 1.82 62.11
CA GLN A 789 30.21 1.94 60.90
C GLN A 789 31.08 1.94 59.63
N ILE A 790 32.29 2.53 59.69
CA ILE A 790 33.27 2.48 58.59
C ILE A 790 33.70 1.03 58.31
N GLN A 791 34.01 0.26 59.35
CA GLN A 791 34.34 -1.17 59.20
C GLN A 791 33.17 -1.98 58.65
N ASN A 792 31.95 -1.69 59.10
CA ASN A 792 30.74 -2.33 58.58
C ASN A 792 30.49 -2.00 57.10
N MET A 793 30.74 -0.76 56.69
CA MET A 793 30.63 -0.35 55.29
C MET A 793 31.57 -1.14 54.38
N GLN A 794 32.80 -1.44 54.82
CA GLN A 794 33.74 -2.27 54.06
C GLN A 794 33.22 -3.69 53.85
N LYS A 795 32.66 -4.29 54.90
CA LYS A 795 32.02 -5.62 54.82
C LYS A 795 30.89 -5.59 53.81
N VAL A 796 30.04 -4.55 53.86
CA VAL A 796 28.95 -4.38 52.89
C VAL A 796 29.48 -4.31 51.47
N PHE A 797 30.47 -3.46 51.18
CA PHE A 797 31.02 -3.30 49.83
C PHE A 797 31.63 -4.59 49.27
N SER A 798 32.29 -5.39 50.11
CA SER A 798 32.84 -6.70 49.69
C SER A 798 31.78 -7.72 49.28
N LEU A 799 30.53 -7.54 49.73
CA LEU A 799 29.41 -8.44 49.48
C LEU A 799 28.46 -7.95 48.37
N LEU A 800 28.72 -6.77 47.81
CA LEU A 800 27.89 -6.23 46.74
C LEU A 800 28.17 -6.96 45.42
N PRO A 801 27.14 -7.41 44.67
CA PRO A 801 27.29 -8.02 43.36
C PRO A 801 27.54 -6.96 42.27
N LEU A 802 28.40 -5.97 42.53
CA LEU A 802 28.73 -4.91 41.58
C LEU A 802 30.09 -5.20 40.93
N LYS A 803 30.20 -4.93 39.63
CA LYS A 803 31.41 -5.15 38.84
C LYS A 803 32.52 -4.13 39.15
N GLN A 804 32.16 -2.94 39.59
CA GLN A 804 33.09 -1.86 39.88
C GLN A 804 32.52 -0.90 40.93
N ILE A 805 33.32 -0.53 41.91
CA ILE A 805 32.98 0.47 42.92
C ILE A 805 34.15 1.46 42.98
N ILE A 806 33.89 2.74 42.77
CA ILE A 806 34.90 3.80 42.84
C ILE A 806 34.59 4.66 44.05
N ILE A 807 35.50 4.69 45.02
CA ILE A 807 35.32 5.41 46.27
C ILE A 807 36.42 6.46 46.40
N VAL A 808 36.04 7.70 46.66
CA VAL A 808 36.95 8.71 47.18
C VAL A 808 36.80 8.72 48.70
N SER A 809 37.91 8.52 49.41
CA SER A 809 37.95 8.68 50.86
C SER A 809 39.34 9.13 51.33
N HIS A 810 39.37 9.79 52.48
CA HIS A 810 40.59 10.08 53.22
C HIS A 810 40.88 9.05 54.33
N GLU A 811 39.94 8.14 54.60
CA GLU A 811 40.04 7.13 55.65
C GLU A 811 40.99 6.00 55.24
N SER A 812 42.04 5.78 56.04
CA SER A 812 43.05 4.72 55.80
C SER A 812 42.47 3.32 55.92
N ASP A 813 41.35 3.16 56.64
CA ASP A 813 40.73 1.85 56.84
C ASP A 813 40.29 1.21 55.52
N PHE A 814 39.94 1.99 54.49
CA PHE A 814 39.51 1.45 53.19
C PHE A 814 40.62 0.76 52.39
N GLU A 815 41.90 1.04 52.71
CA GLU A 815 43.04 0.45 52.00
C GLU A 815 43.02 -1.08 52.01
N LYS A 816 42.52 -1.68 53.10
CA LYS A 816 42.44 -3.15 53.26
C LYS A 816 41.35 -3.80 52.38
N SER A 817 40.37 -3.02 51.95
CA SER A 817 39.18 -3.50 51.22
C SER A 817 39.25 -3.27 49.71
N ALA A 818 40.11 -2.35 49.27
CA ALA A 818 40.25 -1.97 47.87
C ALA A 818 41.24 -2.87 47.13
N GLN A 819 40.87 -3.35 45.94
CA GLN A 819 41.78 -4.13 45.08
C GLN A 819 42.74 -3.23 44.30
N HIS A 820 42.37 -1.95 44.12
CA HIS A 820 43.17 -0.96 43.42
C HIS A 820 43.15 0.36 44.18
N ILE A 821 44.32 0.97 44.41
CA ILE A 821 44.44 2.22 45.15
C ILE A 821 45.14 3.25 44.28
N ILE A 822 44.50 4.40 44.09
CA ILE A 822 45.05 5.56 43.38
C ILE A 822 45.40 6.61 44.42
N LYS A 823 46.70 6.80 44.67
CA LYS A 823 47.20 7.82 45.60
C LYS A 823 47.47 9.13 44.87
N LEU A 824 46.97 10.23 45.42
CA LEU A 824 47.09 11.57 44.83
C LEU A 824 47.90 12.49 45.72
N CYS A 825 48.82 13.23 45.11
CA CYS A 825 49.60 14.28 45.75
C CYS A 825 49.48 15.60 44.99
N LYS A 826 49.81 16.70 45.68
CA LYS A 826 49.79 18.06 45.10
C LYS A 826 51.18 18.67 45.21
N ASN A 827 51.72 19.13 44.09
CA ASN A 827 52.97 19.90 44.03
C ASN A 827 52.77 21.14 43.15
N ASN A 828 53.20 22.32 43.61
CA ASN A 828 53.08 23.59 42.88
C ASN A 828 51.68 23.86 42.31
N ASN A 829 50.65 23.67 43.14
CA ASN A 829 49.23 23.79 42.75
C ASN A 829 48.74 22.83 41.65
N GLN A 830 49.55 21.84 41.28
CA GLN A 830 49.19 20.79 40.34
C GLN A 830 49.07 19.45 41.04
N SER A 831 48.08 18.67 40.63
CA SER A 831 47.79 17.35 41.16
C SER A 831 48.41 16.27 40.29
N TYR A 832 49.01 15.26 40.92
CA TYR A 832 49.65 14.13 40.24
C TYR A 832 49.29 12.81 40.93
N ILE A 833 49.39 11.71 40.18
CA ILE A 833 49.24 10.35 40.69
C ILE A 833 50.59 9.92 41.24
N VAL A 834 50.59 9.35 42.45
CA VAL A 834 51.76 8.70 43.04
C VAL A 834 51.72 7.25 42.55
N CYS A 835 52.68 6.90 41.70
CA CYS A 835 52.89 5.52 41.26
C CYS A 835 53.35 4.62 42.41
#